data_AF-A0A2B7YFY7-F1
#
_entry.id   AF-A0A2B7YFY7-F1
#
_cell.length_a   1.000
_cell.length_b   1.000
_cell.length_c   1.000
_cell.angle_alpha   90.00
_cell.angle_beta   90.00
_cell.angle_gamma   90.00
#
_symmetry.space_group_name_H-M   'P 1'
#
loop_
_entity.id
_entity.type
_entity.pdbx_description
1 polymer ?
#
loop_
_entity_poly.entity_id
_entity_poly.type
_entity_poly.pdbx_seq_one_letter_code
_entity_poly.pdbx_strand_id
1 'polypeptide(L)'
;MKDQIENLKLRGVNNACFLNSDLSFIEKTNYVEKIKQGEISIIYLSPELLQVSSDITNIIGDREIGLVVIDEAHTVSTWGKNFRIDYLLIGNYVQKIKQYKKYNFPILALTATAVYSGENDTIFEILEELKIDSFTLHIGEARKDNIKFDINLFTPEEGSYKFLKSQKTQERIKEKIDKDKKTIFYFPYASQARELYNIMNPNLKESVTHYTGKSSYEERAVGQNDFKNNKKKVMLATKAFGMGVDISDIENIYHYALSGDLADYVQEIGRCARNNSIEGIAQIDFNKMDLKFTKILRSLSSIKQWQMKLVAEKLFELYKLNKFRSSFLVSIESFSHIFSERENDLENKVKQALLFLEKDLLKQYTFPVIIARPRSFFSALFVTINKDYENEILTDENKEYFKKLTTLENNSRITKKYNYKGDIENIFIRDTGDIYEFNTSKFWEDKYNEKSYPQFIRDFIKGNIFNSDYISNRIKLKIEITDSSQKILSEIEYYLKKISLALKESKGFFTKEDLENNLKNFLKINNKVFIKKLSNLILTYTSNVAYFSNNTNNDKFLIGKKDPEKNEEKYKLNLGKYFKFRSKIISKFTEMFDIDSNDRIFIKYLSRDSQYLEVATLIQSLNLGTYEVTGGSASKIFIRLNDPLKIEYISKNNYYSNTILKDIEKRGQRADKILEDFFTTTMTDTERWDYIENYFLGKI
;
A
#
# COMPACT_ATOMS: atom_id res chain seq x y z
N MET A 1 17.05 2.18 11.66
CA MET A 1 17.10 3.31 12.62
C MET A 1 17.57 2.86 14.00
N LYS A 2 16.78 2.08 14.77
CA LYS A 2 17.19 1.63 16.13
C LYS A 2 18.57 0.95 16.17
N ASP A 3 18.78 -0.07 15.34
CA ASP A 3 20.06 -0.79 15.27
C ASP A 3 21.25 0.12 14.91
N GLN A 4 21.05 1.10 14.02
CA GLN A 4 22.09 2.08 13.66
C GLN A 4 22.43 3.00 14.85
N ILE A 5 21.43 3.44 15.62
CA ILE A 5 21.65 4.24 16.83
C ILE A 5 22.37 3.44 17.92
N GLU A 6 21.97 2.18 18.14
CA GLU A 6 22.65 1.29 19.09
C GLU A 6 24.12 1.08 18.69
N ASN A 7 24.39 0.82 17.41
CA ASN A 7 25.75 0.69 16.89
C ASN A 7 26.58 1.98 17.02
N LEU A 8 25.98 3.16 16.81
CA LEU A 8 26.64 4.45 17.01
C LEU A 8 27.02 4.67 18.47
N LYS A 9 26.10 4.38 19.41
CA LYS A 9 26.36 4.47 20.85
C LYS A 9 27.48 3.55 21.28
N LEU A 10 27.51 2.30 20.78
CA LEU A 10 28.61 1.36 21.03
C LEU A 10 29.97 1.87 20.55
N ARG A 11 29.99 2.74 19.52
CA ARG A 11 31.21 3.39 19.00
C ARG A 11 31.51 4.74 19.66
N GLY A 12 30.83 5.08 20.75
CA GLY A 12 31.04 6.33 21.50
C GLY A 12 30.29 7.55 20.96
N VAL A 13 29.46 7.40 19.93
CA VAL A 13 28.63 8.48 19.38
C VAL A 13 27.30 8.53 20.12
N ASN A 14 27.26 9.33 21.20
CA ASN A 14 26.11 9.41 22.10
C ASN A 14 25.09 10.50 21.72
N ASN A 15 25.47 11.45 20.85
CA ASN A 15 24.65 12.60 20.43
C ASN A 15 23.77 12.29 19.20
N ALA A 16 23.24 11.07 19.12
CA ALA A 16 22.41 10.59 18.03
C ALA A 16 21.05 10.08 18.52
N CYS A 17 19.97 10.40 17.81
CA CYS A 17 18.64 9.86 18.07
C CYS A 17 17.92 9.48 16.77
N PHE A 18 16.79 8.79 16.93
CA PHE A 18 15.84 8.56 15.85
C PHE A 18 14.52 9.21 16.22
N LEU A 19 13.75 9.72 15.25
CA LEU A 19 12.35 10.08 15.42
C LEU A 19 11.54 9.25 14.42
N ASN A 20 10.63 8.42 14.93
CA ASN A 20 9.70 7.61 14.13
C ASN A 20 8.32 7.55 14.81
N SER A 21 7.39 6.80 14.23
CA SER A 21 6.02 6.63 14.77
C SER A 21 5.93 5.76 16.02
N ASP A 22 7.01 5.10 16.41
CA ASP A 22 7.04 4.10 17.49
C ASP A 22 7.41 4.72 18.84
N LEU A 23 8.01 5.92 18.82
CA LEU A 23 8.30 6.68 20.04
C LEU A 23 7.03 7.22 20.69
N SER A 24 7.00 7.19 22.03
CA SER A 24 6.00 7.93 22.79
C SER A 24 6.18 9.44 22.61
N PHE A 25 5.14 10.21 22.94
CA PHE A 25 5.22 11.67 22.85
C PHE A 25 6.31 12.24 23.76
N ILE A 26 6.36 11.75 25.01
CA ILE A 26 7.32 12.22 26.02
C ILE A 26 8.76 12.01 25.51
N GLU A 27 9.04 10.83 24.95
CA GLU A 27 10.36 10.55 24.35
C GLU A 27 10.65 11.46 23.16
N LYS A 28 9.66 11.66 22.27
CA LYS A 28 9.82 12.51 21.09
C LYS A 28 10.08 13.97 21.47
N THR A 29 9.34 14.52 22.42
CA THR A 29 9.50 15.91 22.89
C THR A 29 10.82 16.11 23.59
N ASN A 30 11.21 15.18 24.46
CA ASN A 30 12.54 15.18 25.08
C ASN A 30 13.66 15.16 24.03
N TYR A 31 13.55 14.32 22.99
CA TYR A 31 14.52 14.35 21.90
C TYR A 31 14.53 15.68 21.14
N VAL A 32 13.36 16.24 20.83
CA VAL A 32 13.26 17.55 20.14
C VAL A 32 13.87 18.68 20.97
N GLU A 33 13.63 18.71 22.28
CA GLU A 33 14.25 19.70 23.18
C GLU A 33 15.78 19.56 23.18
N LYS A 34 16.29 18.34 23.32
CA LYS A 34 17.73 18.06 23.26
C LYS A 34 18.35 18.39 21.89
N ILE A 35 17.62 18.19 20.81
CA ILE A 35 18.02 18.62 19.47
C ILE A 35 18.13 20.14 19.43
N LYS A 36 17.11 20.88 19.89
CA LYS A 36 17.10 22.35 19.89
C LYS A 36 18.21 22.93 20.76
N GLN A 37 18.53 22.30 21.88
CA GLN A 37 19.54 22.76 22.84
C GLN A 37 21.00 22.50 22.41
N GLY A 38 21.26 21.68 21.40
CA GLY A 38 22.64 21.35 21.01
C GLY A 38 23.10 19.93 21.36
N GLU A 39 22.43 19.28 22.32
CA GLU A 39 22.87 17.99 22.90
C GLU A 39 22.86 16.84 21.88
N ILE A 40 21.91 16.86 20.95
CA ILE A 40 21.79 15.89 19.87
C ILE A 40 22.10 16.59 18.55
N SER A 41 22.94 15.99 17.72
CA SER A 41 23.34 16.54 16.42
C SER A 41 23.14 15.59 15.24
N ILE A 42 22.91 14.29 15.48
CA ILE A 42 22.59 13.30 14.45
C ILE A 42 21.16 12.82 14.64
N ILE A 43 20.31 13.02 13.63
CA ILE A 43 18.89 12.72 13.70
C ILE A 43 18.51 11.78 12.56
N TYR A 44 18.08 10.56 12.90
CA TYR A 44 17.47 9.64 11.93
C TYR A 44 15.96 9.92 11.87
N LEU A 45 15.45 10.25 10.68
CA LEU A 45 14.05 10.61 10.46
C LEU A 45 13.40 9.66 9.43
N SER A 46 12.13 9.31 9.66
CA SER A 46 11.33 8.69 8.61
C SER A 46 10.83 9.75 7.60
N PRO A 47 10.70 9.43 6.30
CA PRO A 47 10.23 10.38 5.28
C PRO A 47 8.82 10.93 5.57
N GLU A 48 7.96 10.11 6.17
CA GLU A 48 6.59 10.49 6.52
C GLU A 48 6.59 11.57 7.60
N LEU A 49 7.47 11.46 8.61
CA LEU A 49 7.60 12.47 9.65
C LEU A 49 8.11 13.80 9.10
N LEU A 50 9.05 13.76 8.16
CA LEU A 50 9.57 14.97 7.50
C LEU A 50 8.45 15.75 6.80
N GLN A 51 7.47 15.04 6.22
CA GLN A 51 6.31 15.68 5.59
C GLN A 51 5.29 16.22 6.59
N VAL A 52 5.09 15.53 7.72
CA VAL A 52 4.20 16.02 8.79
C VAL A 52 4.76 17.30 9.41
N SER A 53 6.07 17.39 9.58
CA SER A 53 6.75 18.63 9.99
C SER A 53 6.88 19.57 8.79
N SER A 54 5.80 20.32 8.51
CA SER A 54 5.76 21.32 7.43
C SER A 54 6.91 22.34 7.49
N ASP A 55 7.41 22.62 8.70
CA ASP A 55 8.63 23.40 8.94
C ASP A 55 9.66 22.56 9.73
N ILE A 56 10.89 22.50 9.24
CA ILE A 56 11.99 21.76 9.86
C ILE A 56 12.38 22.37 11.22
N THR A 57 12.14 23.67 11.41
CA THR A 57 12.41 24.41 12.66
C THR A 57 11.62 23.86 13.84
N ASN A 58 10.49 23.18 13.60
CA ASN A 58 9.75 22.48 14.65
C ASN A 58 10.59 21.37 15.30
N ILE A 59 11.51 20.78 14.54
CA ILE A 59 12.42 19.73 14.99
C ILE A 59 13.75 20.33 15.46
N ILE A 60 14.36 21.20 14.66
CA ILE A 60 15.74 21.67 14.91
C ILE A 60 15.84 23.03 15.62
N GLY A 61 14.74 23.76 15.77
CA GLY A 61 14.74 25.15 16.26
C GLY A 61 15.41 26.09 15.26
N ASP A 62 16.28 26.96 15.77
CA ASP A 62 17.05 27.93 14.97
C ASP A 62 18.42 27.38 14.52
N ARG A 63 18.66 26.08 14.69
CA ARG A 63 19.93 25.45 14.33
C ARG A 63 20.09 25.32 12.81
N GLU A 64 21.34 25.37 12.36
CA GLU A 64 21.69 25.11 10.97
C GLU A 64 21.79 23.60 10.68
N ILE A 65 21.46 23.24 9.43
CA ILE A 65 21.61 21.87 8.93
C ILE A 65 23.00 21.77 8.29
N GLY A 66 23.86 20.89 8.81
CA GLY A 66 25.20 20.69 8.24
C GLY A 66 25.24 19.69 7.08
N LEU A 67 24.38 18.67 7.07
CA LEU A 67 24.33 17.62 6.06
C LEU A 67 22.97 16.93 6.08
N VAL A 68 22.43 16.62 4.90
CA VAL A 68 21.29 15.72 4.74
C VAL A 68 21.75 14.41 4.11
N VAL A 69 21.58 13.30 4.83
CA VAL A 69 21.89 11.95 4.33
C VAL A 69 20.59 11.25 3.95
N ILE A 70 20.52 10.77 2.71
CA ILE A 70 19.41 10.00 2.18
C ILE A 70 19.93 8.57 1.99
N ASP A 71 19.67 7.74 2.98
CA ASP A 71 19.98 6.31 2.95
C ASP A 71 18.98 5.56 2.06
N GLU A 72 19.40 4.47 1.45
CA GLU A 72 18.63 3.68 0.47
C GLU A 72 18.01 4.53 -0.65
N ALA A 73 18.77 5.48 -1.19
CA ALA A 73 18.29 6.48 -2.15
C ALA A 73 17.58 5.88 -3.38
N HIS A 74 17.86 4.63 -3.75
CA HIS A 74 17.13 3.92 -4.81
C HIS A 74 15.60 3.89 -4.60
N THR A 75 15.09 4.08 -3.38
CA THR A 75 13.64 4.10 -3.11
C THR A 75 12.90 5.30 -3.71
N VAL A 76 13.61 6.35 -4.15
CA VAL A 76 12.99 7.46 -4.89
C VAL A 76 12.71 7.12 -6.35
N SER A 77 13.43 6.15 -6.92
CA SER A 77 13.24 5.76 -8.32
C SER A 77 11.83 5.18 -8.50
N THR A 78 11.06 5.75 -9.43
CA THR A 78 9.71 5.29 -9.78
C THR A 78 9.69 3.87 -10.35
N TRP A 79 10.86 3.37 -10.76
CA TRP A 79 11.08 2.02 -11.23
C TRP A 79 11.43 1.03 -10.09
N GLY A 80 11.95 1.52 -8.97
CA GLY A 80 12.33 0.70 -7.83
C GLY A 80 11.16 -0.10 -7.27
N LYS A 81 11.35 -1.40 -7.06
CA LYS A 81 10.34 -2.28 -6.44
C LYS A 81 9.98 -1.87 -5.00
N ASN A 82 10.87 -1.12 -4.36
CA ASN A 82 10.67 -0.51 -3.04
C ASN A 82 10.21 0.97 -3.13
N PHE A 83 9.68 1.40 -4.28
CA PHE A 83 9.23 2.78 -4.47
C PHE A 83 8.33 3.22 -3.32
N ARG A 84 8.73 4.31 -2.67
CA ARG A 84 7.96 4.93 -1.60
C ARG A 84 7.69 6.36 -2.00
N ILE A 85 6.42 6.68 -2.17
CA ILE A 85 5.99 8.03 -2.51
C ILE A 85 6.53 9.07 -1.52
N ASP A 86 6.65 8.68 -0.25
CA ASP A 86 7.12 9.57 0.80
C ASP A 86 8.60 9.94 0.66
N TYR A 87 9.43 9.05 0.08
CA TYR A 87 10.82 9.35 -0.25
C TYR A 87 10.94 10.36 -1.39
N LEU A 88 10.06 10.25 -2.40
CA LEU A 88 10.06 11.17 -3.53
C LEU A 88 9.81 12.63 -3.10
N LEU A 89 8.97 12.81 -2.09
CA LEU A 89 8.62 14.12 -1.57
C LEU A 89 9.79 14.81 -0.85
N ILE A 90 10.84 14.05 -0.48
CA ILE A 90 12.07 14.60 0.13
C ILE A 90 12.74 15.61 -0.80
N GLY A 91 12.89 15.31 -2.09
CA GLY A 91 13.54 16.23 -3.04
C GLY A 91 12.85 17.60 -3.10
N ASN A 92 11.51 17.58 -3.20
CA ASN A 92 10.70 18.80 -3.17
C ASN A 92 10.80 19.54 -1.82
N TYR A 93 10.87 18.82 -0.71
CA TYR A 93 11.03 19.39 0.62
C TYR A 93 12.39 20.08 0.78
N VAL A 94 13.46 19.37 0.41
CA VAL A 94 14.85 19.84 0.46
C VAL A 94 15.03 21.08 -0.42
N GLN A 95 14.48 21.08 -1.63
CA GLN A 95 14.51 22.24 -2.52
C GLN A 95 13.81 23.46 -1.89
N LYS A 96 12.65 23.26 -1.25
CA LYS A 96 11.92 24.36 -0.58
C LYS A 96 12.71 24.94 0.60
N ILE A 97 13.29 24.12 1.46
CA ILE A 97 14.06 24.64 2.60
C ILE A 97 15.32 25.38 2.14
N LYS A 98 15.97 24.91 1.06
CA LYS A 98 17.11 25.63 0.46
C LYS A 98 16.68 26.98 -0.13
N GLN A 99 15.60 27.02 -0.90
CA GLN A 99 15.14 28.24 -1.59
C GLN A 99 14.53 29.29 -0.64
N TYR A 100 13.60 28.89 0.22
CA TYR A 100 12.76 29.82 0.99
C TYR A 100 13.32 30.14 2.37
N LYS A 101 14.10 29.23 2.96
CA LYS A 101 14.62 29.39 4.33
C LYS A 101 16.13 29.66 4.37
N LYS A 102 16.76 29.83 3.20
CA LYS A 102 18.20 30.12 3.03
C LYS A 102 19.15 29.12 3.70
N TYR A 103 18.69 27.90 3.96
CA TYR A 103 19.59 26.83 4.41
C TYR A 103 20.51 26.41 3.25
N ASN A 104 21.80 26.30 3.52
CA ASN A 104 22.76 25.75 2.58
C ASN A 104 23.43 24.52 3.18
N PHE A 105 23.19 23.35 2.59
CA PHE A 105 23.79 22.10 3.04
C PHE A 105 24.02 21.12 1.89
N PRO A 106 25.08 20.30 1.97
CA PRO A 106 25.31 19.17 1.08
C PRO A 106 24.25 18.08 1.28
N ILE A 107 24.00 17.31 0.21
CA ILE A 107 23.16 16.13 0.24
C ILE A 107 24.05 14.92 -0.07
N LEU A 108 24.00 13.91 0.78
CA LEU A 108 24.67 12.63 0.55
C LEU A 108 23.60 11.56 0.30
N ALA A 109 23.51 11.07 -0.93
CA ALA A 109 22.63 9.96 -1.29
C ALA A 109 23.43 8.65 -1.28
N LEU A 110 22.97 7.67 -0.51
CA LEU A 110 23.63 6.37 -0.35
C LEU A 110 22.71 5.26 -0.83
N THR A 111 23.24 4.33 -1.61
CA THR A 111 22.53 3.12 -2.02
C THR A 111 23.52 2.02 -2.36
N ALA A 112 23.20 0.77 -1.99
CA ALA A 112 24.03 -0.38 -2.34
C ALA A 112 23.75 -0.90 -3.77
N THR A 113 22.55 -0.60 -4.28
CA THR A 113 22.02 -1.20 -5.50
C THR A 113 21.41 -0.12 -6.38
N ALA A 114 22.19 0.42 -7.31
CA ALA A 114 21.71 1.32 -8.35
C ALA A 114 22.48 1.06 -9.64
N VAL A 115 21.75 0.91 -10.74
CA VAL A 115 22.36 0.76 -12.06
C VAL A 115 22.82 2.14 -12.54
N TYR A 116 24.07 2.22 -12.95
CA TYR A 116 24.69 3.38 -13.58
C TYR A 116 24.65 3.23 -15.10
N SER A 117 24.26 4.27 -15.81
CA SER A 117 24.20 4.31 -17.28
C SER A 117 23.14 3.36 -17.90
N GLY A 118 23.04 3.42 -19.23
CA GLY A 118 22.14 2.60 -20.03
C GLY A 118 20.66 2.97 -19.88
N GLU A 119 19.77 2.08 -20.37
CA GLU A 119 18.32 2.30 -20.39
C GLU A 119 17.67 2.26 -18.98
N ASN A 120 18.35 1.66 -18.01
CA ASN A 120 17.89 1.45 -16.64
C ASN A 120 18.64 2.32 -15.62
N ASP A 121 19.24 3.43 -16.06
CA ASP A 121 20.01 4.32 -15.20
C ASP A 121 19.18 4.80 -14.01
N THR A 122 19.47 4.23 -12.84
CA THR A 122 18.79 4.53 -11.58
C THR A 122 19.45 5.72 -10.89
N ILE A 123 20.72 6.00 -11.20
CA ILE A 123 21.48 7.10 -10.60
C ILE A 123 20.95 8.45 -11.08
N PHE A 124 20.77 8.64 -12.39
CA PHE A 124 20.17 9.88 -12.91
C PHE A 124 18.75 10.10 -12.41
N GLU A 125 17.96 9.02 -12.26
CA GLU A 125 16.64 9.12 -11.64
C GLU A 125 16.73 9.60 -10.19
N ILE A 126 17.63 9.00 -9.38
CA ILE A 126 17.83 9.44 -8.00
C ILE A 126 18.18 10.93 -7.95
N LEU A 127 19.10 11.38 -8.80
CA LEU A 127 19.54 12.78 -8.86
C LEU A 127 18.40 13.72 -9.27
N GLU A 128 17.64 13.38 -10.31
CA GLU A 128 16.51 14.17 -10.80
C GLU A 128 15.40 14.27 -9.74
N GLU A 129 15.08 13.16 -9.08
CA GLU A 129 14.02 13.13 -8.07
C GLU A 129 14.40 13.85 -6.79
N LEU A 130 15.65 13.74 -6.36
CA LEU A 130 16.18 14.43 -5.19
C LEU A 130 16.56 15.89 -5.45
N LYS A 131 16.45 16.36 -6.70
CA LYS A 131 16.79 17.73 -7.12
C LYS A 131 18.26 18.06 -6.83
N ILE A 132 19.14 17.14 -7.19
CA ILE A 132 20.59 17.26 -7.04
C ILE A 132 21.20 17.61 -8.41
N ASP A 133 21.44 18.90 -8.66
CA ASP A 133 21.96 19.38 -9.94
C ASP A 133 23.50 19.22 -10.08
N SER A 134 24.22 19.33 -8.95
CA SER A 134 25.68 19.19 -8.90
C SER A 134 26.05 18.09 -7.91
N PHE A 135 26.73 17.05 -8.41
CA PHE A 135 27.05 15.86 -7.63
C PHE A 135 28.47 15.37 -7.91
N THR A 136 29.03 14.66 -6.94
CA THR A 136 30.21 13.81 -7.11
C THR A 136 29.75 12.37 -6.97
N LEU A 137 30.05 11.55 -7.98
CA LEU A 137 29.64 10.16 -8.00
C LEU A 137 30.80 9.26 -7.56
N HIS A 138 30.54 8.45 -6.54
CA HIS A 138 31.43 7.39 -6.08
C HIS A 138 30.74 6.05 -6.26
N ILE A 139 31.27 5.21 -7.15
CA ILE A 139 30.77 3.85 -7.38
C ILE A 139 31.78 2.89 -6.76
N GLY A 140 31.29 2.05 -5.85
CA GLY A 140 32.08 0.95 -5.27
C GLY A 140 32.01 -0.31 -6.13
N GLU A 141 32.86 -1.28 -5.81
CA GLU A 141 32.86 -2.59 -6.46
C GLU A 141 31.67 -3.44 -5.97
N ALA A 142 30.93 -4.03 -6.91
CA ALA A 142 29.81 -4.92 -6.57
C ALA A 142 30.29 -6.35 -6.23
N ARG A 143 31.46 -6.71 -6.75
CA ARG A 143 32.06 -8.04 -6.63
C ARG A 143 32.44 -8.38 -5.19
N LYS A 144 32.21 -9.65 -4.83
CA LYS A 144 32.65 -10.25 -3.57
C LYS A 144 33.26 -11.61 -3.84
N ASP A 145 34.59 -11.65 -3.95
CA ASP A 145 35.32 -12.89 -4.30
C ASP A 145 35.16 -14.01 -3.26
N ASN A 146 34.80 -13.67 -2.03
CA ASN A 146 34.53 -14.65 -0.98
C ASN A 146 33.10 -15.23 -1.04
N ILE A 147 32.29 -14.91 -2.06
CA ILE A 147 30.97 -15.47 -2.28
C ILE A 147 30.97 -16.27 -3.59
N LYS A 148 30.62 -17.55 -3.49
CA LYS A 148 30.48 -18.48 -4.62
C LYS A 148 29.03 -18.78 -4.94
N PHE A 149 28.75 -19.29 -6.14
CA PHE A 149 27.40 -19.58 -6.61
C PHE A 149 27.15 -21.09 -6.74
N ASP A 150 26.09 -21.59 -6.08
CA ASP A 150 25.57 -22.95 -6.23
C ASP A 150 24.17 -22.90 -6.87
N ILE A 151 24.14 -22.81 -8.21
CA ILE A 151 22.91 -22.71 -9.01
C ILE A 151 22.65 -24.06 -9.68
N ASN A 152 21.66 -24.80 -9.18
CA ASN A 152 21.29 -26.10 -9.73
C ASN A 152 20.00 -26.02 -10.53
N LEU A 153 20.10 -26.18 -11.85
CA LEU A 153 18.92 -26.27 -12.72
C LEU A 153 18.21 -27.61 -12.51
N PHE A 154 16.89 -27.57 -12.34
CA PHE A 154 16.08 -28.79 -12.33
C PHE A 154 14.80 -28.62 -13.15
N THR A 155 14.34 -29.72 -13.72
CA THR A 155 13.06 -29.81 -14.42
C THR A 155 12.25 -30.93 -13.77
N PRO A 156 10.95 -30.72 -13.46
CA PRO A 156 10.09 -31.80 -13.00
C PRO A 156 9.97 -32.88 -14.09
N GLU A 157 10.52 -34.07 -13.85
CA GLU A 157 10.31 -35.24 -14.72
C GLU A 157 8.96 -35.91 -14.41
N GLU A 158 8.64 -36.06 -13.12
CA GLU A 158 7.34 -36.52 -12.60
C GLU A 158 6.93 -35.72 -11.34
N GLY A 159 5.63 -35.48 -11.16
CA GLY A 159 5.08 -34.74 -10.01
C GLY A 159 4.97 -33.22 -10.19
N SER A 160 4.29 -32.56 -9.25
CA SER A 160 4.08 -31.10 -9.34
C SER A 160 5.37 -30.33 -9.02
N TYR A 161 5.66 -29.26 -9.80
CA TYR A 161 6.76 -28.32 -9.54
C TYR A 161 6.84 -27.90 -8.06
N LYS A 162 5.67 -27.63 -7.45
CA LYS A 162 5.58 -27.19 -6.05
C LYS A 162 6.09 -28.26 -5.09
N PHE A 163 5.69 -29.52 -5.30
CA PHE A 163 6.11 -30.63 -4.46
C PHE A 163 7.62 -30.81 -4.51
N LEU A 164 8.20 -30.92 -5.71
CA LEU A 164 9.64 -31.10 -5.90
C LEU A 164 10.44 -29.93 -5.31
N LYS A 165 9.97 -28.69 -5.53
CA LYS A 165 10.63 -27.50 -4.98
C LYS A 165 10.65 -27.49 -3.46
N SER A 166 9.53 -27.86 -2.83
CA SER A 166 9.43 -27.99 -1.37
C SER A 166 10.28 -29.15 -0.84
N GLN A 167 10.39 -30.26 -1.57
CA GLN A 167 11.24 -31.39 -1.22
C GLN A 167 12.73 -30.98 -1.24
N LYS A 168 13.22 -30.44 -2.37
CA LYS A 168 14.60 -29.96 -2.49
C LYS A 168 14.96 -28.95 -1.40
N THR A 169 14.05 -28.01 -1.11
CA THR A 169 14.28 -27.02 -0.05
C THR A 169 14.39 -27.67 1.34
N GLN A 170 13.60 -28.70 1.65
CA GLN A 170 13.73 -29.45 2.90
C GLN A 170 15.06 -30.21 2.97
N GLU A 171 15.48 -30.82 1.87
CA GLU A 171 16.79 -31.49 1.77
C GLU A 171 17.93 -30.50 2.02
N ARG A 172 17.87 -29.30 1.43
CA ARG A 172 18.84 -28.23 1.71
C ARG A 172 18.81 -27.76 3.16
N ILE A 173 17.64 -27.57 3.76
CA ILE A 173 17.55 -27.18 5.19
C ILE A 173 18.22 -28.23 6.06
N LYS A 174 17.91 -29.51 5.82
CA LYS A 174 18.54 -30.62 6.54
C LYS A 174 20.06 -30.62 6.34
N GLU A 175 20.53 -30.49 5.10
CA GLU A 175 21.96 -30.43 4.77
C GLU A 175 22.69 -29.33 5.54
N LYS A 176 22.10 -28.13 5.64
CA LYS A 176 22.72 -27.00 6.36
C LYS A 176 22.71 -27.20 7.86
N ILE A 177 21.65 -27.78 8.43
CA ILE A 177 21.59 -28.12 9.86
C ILE A 177 22.63 -29.19 10.19
N ASP A 178 22.69 -30.27 9.41
CA ASP A 178 23.62 -31.39 9.62
C ASP A 178 25.09 -30.94 9.52
N LYS A 179 25.39 -29.93 8.69
CA LYS A 179 26.73 -29.32 8.55
C LYS A 179 26.99 -28.12 9.48
N ASP A 180 26.06 -27.83 10.40
CA ASP A 180 26.09 -26.68 11.32
C ASP A 180 26.29 -25.30 10.63
N LYS A 181 25.74 -25.14 9.43
CA LYS A 181 25.91 -23.94 8.59
C LYS A 181 24.85 -22.89 8.85
N LYS A 182 25.28 -21.68 9.22
CA LYS A 182 24.36 -20.55 9.45
C LYS A 182 23.81 -20.04 8.12
N THR A 183 22.50 -20.19 7.92
CA THR A 183 21.87 -20.04 6.60
C THR A 183 20.57 -19.24 6.65
N ILE A 184 20.39 -18.33 5.69
CA ILE A 184 19.10 -17.68 5.43
C ILE A 184 18.44 -18.34 4.23
N PHE A 185 17.16 -18.72 4.35
CA PHE A 185 16.32 -19.21 3.27
C PHE A 185 15.31 -18.13 2.89
N TYR A 186 15.48 -17.50 1.73
CA TYR A 186 14.57 -16.46 1.22
C TYR A 186 13.40 -17.04 0.43
N PHE A 187 12.20 -16.59 0.77
CA PHE A 187 10.94 -16.94 0.12
C PHE A 187 10.26 -15.70 -0.48
N PRO A 188 9.66 -15.81 -1.67
CA PRO A 188 8.82 -14.74 -2.24
C PRO A 188 7.64 -14.35 -1.34
N TYR A 189 7.00 -15.34 -0.70
CA TYR A 189 5.83 -15.11 0.16
C TYR A 189 5.97 -15.74 1.55
N ALA A 190 5.46 -15.02 2.55
CA ALA A 190 5.39 -15.53 3.94
C ALA A 190 4.57 -16.83 4.06
N SER A 191 3.59 -17.05 3.18
CA SER A 191 2.80 -18.28 3.14
C SER A 191 3.63 -19.49 2.73
N GLN A 192 4.63 -19.34 1.86
CA GLN A 192 5.51 -20.43 1.45
C GLN A 192 6.45 -20.83 2.58
N ALA A 193 7.08 -19.84 3.24
CA ALA A 193 7.89 -20.08 4.43
C ALA A 193 7.10 -20.81 5.51
N ARG A 194 5.84 -20.40 5.76
CA ARG A 194 4.95 -21.04 6.72
C ARG A 194 4.52 -22.45 6.30
N GLU A 195 4.16 -22.66 5.04
CA GLU A 195 3.80 -23.98 4.52
C GLU A 195 4.96 -24.96 4.71
N LEU A 196 6.18 -24.55 4.34
CA LEU A 196 7.38 -25.35 4.52
C LEU A 196 7.66 -25.64 6.00
N TYR A 197 7.56 -24.63 6.87
CA TYR A 197 7.75 -24.80 8.31
C TYR A 197 6.73 -25.77 8.92
N ASN A 198 5.49 -25.77 8.44
CA ASN A 198 4.43 -26.64 8.96
C ASN A 198 4.70 -28.12 8.64
N ILE A 199 5.11 -28.42 7.41
CA ILE A 199 5.38 -29.80 6.96
C ILE A 199 6.76 -30.33 7.37
N MET A 200 7.64 -29.47 7.88
CA MET A 200 8.99 -29.82 8.31
C MET A 200 8.98 -30.80 9.49
N ASN A 201 9.94 -31.72 9.51
CA ASN A 201 10.16 -32.64 10.63
C ASN A 201 10.36 -31.87 11.96
N PRO A 202 9.68 -32.24 13.06
CA PRO A 202 9.80 -31.58 14.36
C PRO A 202 11.23 -31.35 14.83
N ASN A 203 12.14 -32.31 14.61
CA ASN A 203 13.54 -32.21 15.05
C ASN A 203 14.29 -31.08 14.33
N LEU A 204 13.98 -30.82 13.06
CA LEU A 204 14.60 -29.73 12.31
C LEU A 204 14.11 -28.35 12.79
N LYS A 205 12.86 -28.27 13.31
CA LYS A 205 12.28 -27.01 13.82
C LYS A 205 13.05 -26.48 15.03
N GLU A 206 13.74 -27.33 15.76
CA GLU A 206 14.60 -26.93 16.87
C GLU A 206 15.78 -26.04 16.42
N SER A 207 16.22 -26.16 15.16
CA SER A 207 17.30 -25.33 14.59
C SER A 207 16.81 -24.21 13.68
N VAL A 208 15.49 -24.10 13.46
CA VAL A 208 14.88 -23.18 12.50
C VAL A 208 14.10 -22.08 13.22
N THR A 209 14.22 -20.87 12.71
CA THR A 209 13.39 -19.71 13.08
C THR A 209 12.86 -19.03 11.81
N HIS A 210 12.03 -18.01 11.97
CA HIS A 210 11.42 -17.31 10.84
C HIS A 210 11.31 -15.80 11.08
N TYR A 211 11.39 -15.04 9.98
CA TYR A 211 11.19 -13.60 9.99
C TYR A 211 10.48 -13.20 8.70
N THR A 212 9.20 -12.83 8.81
CA THR A 212 8.42 -12.38 7.66
C THR A 212 7.70 -11.08 7.98
N GLY A 213 7.35 -10.31 6.94
CA GLY A 213 6.54 -9.10 7.11
C GLY A 213 5.13 -9.34 7.68
N LYS A 214 4.72 -10.60 7.86
CA LYS A 214 3.44 -11.00 8.48
C LYS A 214 3.58 -11.51 9.91
N SER A 215 4.80 -11.65 10.40
CA SER A 215 5.06 -12.04 11.79
C SER A 215 4.83 -10.85 12.71
N SER A 216 4.43 -11.10 13.96
CA SER A 216 4.29 -10.06 14.97
C SER A 216 5.65 -9.36 15.21
N TYR A 217 5.64 -8.22 15.89
CA TYR A 217 6.91 -7.56 16.24
C TYR A 217 7.73 -8.44 17.19
N GLU A 218 7.08 -9.06 18.16
CA GLU A 218 7.67 -9.94 19.17
C GLU A 218 8.28 -11.19 18.50
N GLU A 219 7.54 -11.84 17.60
CA GLU A 219 8.04 -13.00 16.84
C GLU A 219 9.29 -12.64 16.03
N ARG A 220 9.28 -11.48 15.37
CA ARG A 220 10.44 -10.98 14.59
C ARG A 220 11.64 -10.72 15.47
N ALA A 221 11.45 -10.08 16.62
CA ALA A 221 12.51 -9.78 17.57
C ALA A 221 13.14 -11.06 18.14
N VAL A 222 12.31 -12.02 18.56
CA VAL A 222 12.78 -13.33 19.05
C VAL A 222 13.54 -14.07 17.95
N GLY A 223 12.95 -14.20 16.76
CA GLY A 223 13.57 -14.92 15.66
C GLY A 223 14.90 -14.33 15.21
N GLN A 224 14.98 -13.00 15.11
CA GLN A 224 16.22 -12.30 14.78
C GLN A 224 17.28 -12.52 15.87
N ASN A 225 16.90 -12.42 17.16
CA ASN A 225 17.84 -12.58 18.27
C ASN A 225 18.36 -14.03 18.38
N ASP A 226 17.49 -15.02 18.20
CA ASP A 226 17.88 -16.43 18.24
C ASP A 226 18.82 -16.79 17.09
N PHE A 227 18.58 -16.26 15.89
CA PHE A 227 19.47 -16.43 14.75
C PHE A 227 20.80 -15.69 14.94
N LYS A 228 20.75 -14.43 15.40
CA LYS A 228 21.96 -13.62 15.68
C LYS A 228 22.88 -14.33 16.67
N ASN A 229 22.34 -14.85 17.77
CA ASN A 229 23.09 -15.51 18.84
C ASN A 229 23.36 -17.00 18.61
N ASN A 230 23.20 -17.50 17.38
CA ASN A 230 23.46 -18.90 17.01
C ASN A 230 22.62 -19.96 17.76
N LYS A 231 21.51 -19.57 18.41
CA LYS A 231 20.53 -20.51 18.99
C LYS A 231 19.76 -21.26 17.90
N LYS A 232 19.54 -20.60 16.76
CA LYS A 232 18.88 -21.15 15.57
C LYS A 232 19.80 -20.94 14.39
N LYS A 233 20.15 -22.01 13.68
CA LYS A 233 21.09 -21.97 12.55
C LYS A 233 20.43 -21.60 11.22
N VAL A 234 19.12 -21.79 11.12
CA VAL A 234 18.35 -21.55 9.89
C VAL A 234 17.30 -20.47 10.09
N MET A 235 17.30 -19.47 9.22
CA MET A 235 16.29 -18.40 9.17
C MET A 235 15.42 -18.54 7.93
N LEU A 236 14.11 -18.81 8.09
CA LEU A 236 13.14 -18.74 7.00
C LEU A 236 12.62 -17.31 6.87
N ALA A 237 12.99 -16.64 5.78
CA ALA A 237 12.80 -15.20 5.62
C ALA A 237 12.04 -14.83 4.36
N THR A 238 11.35 -13.69 4.37
CA THR A 238 11.07 -12.94 3.14
C THR A 238 12.03 -11.74 3.05
N LYS A 239 11.94 -10.93 1.99
CA LYS A 239 12.72 -9.67 1.86
C LYS A 239 12.63 -8.73 3.08
N ALA A 240 11.61 -8.91 3.93
CA ALA A 240 11.47 -8.20 5.20
C ALA A 240 12.65 -8.42 6.16
N PHE A 241 13.31 -9.59 6.12
CA PHE A 241 14.54 -9.86 6.87
C PHE A 241 15.74 -9.39 6.04
N GLY A 242 15.96 -8.09 6.04
CA GLY A 242 17.02 -7.51 5.23
C GLY A 242 17.53 -6.17 5.72
N MET A 243 16.70 -5.13 5.67
CA MET A 243 17.13 -3.79 6.09
C MET A 243 17.63 -3.82 7.54
N GLY A 244 18.86 -3.36 7.78
CA GLY A 244 19.47 -3.31 9.12
C GLY A 244 20.02 -4.62 9.67
N VAL A 245 19.89 -5.75 8.96
CA VAL A 245 20.50 -7.01 9.40
C VAL A 245 22.02 -6.88 9.32
N ASP A 246 22.67 -6.93 10.48
CA ASP A 246 24.13 -6.95 10.62
C ASP A 246 24.59 -8.17 11.42
N ILE A 247 24.81 -9.25 10.69
CA ILE A 247 25.23 -10.55 11.21
C ILE A 247 26.40 -10.99 10.32
N SER A 248 27.59 -11.06 10.90
CA SER A 248 28.85 -11.21 10.14
C SER A 248 29.17 -12.66 9.75
N ASP A 249 28.57 -13.63 10.44
CA ASP A 249 28.87 -15.06 10.38
C ASP A 249 27.84 -15.86 9.56
N ILE A 250 27.06 -15.22 8.69
CA ILE A 250 26.16 -15.94 7.76
C ILE A 250 27.01 -16.57 6.65
N GLU A 251 26.94 -17.89 6.52
CA GLU A 251 27.75 -18.64 5.55
C GLU A 251 26.98 -18.94 4.26
N ASN A 252 25.65 -19.03 4.32
CA ASN A 252 24.86 -19.42 3.15
C ASN A 252 23.61 -18.56 3.01
N ILE A 253 23.28 -18.21 1.77
CA ILE A 253 21.97 -17.69 1.39
C ILE A 253 21.36 -18.66 0.40
N TYR A 254 20.20 -19.22 0.73
CA TYR A 254 19.42 -20.05 -0.17
C TYR A 254 18.16 -19.32 -0.62
N HIS A 255 17.90 -19.27 -1.91
CA HIS A 255 16.65 -18.74 -2.45
C HIS A 255 15.70 -19.88 -2.80
N TYR A 256 14.57 -19.96 -2.09
CA TYR A 256 13.46 -20.80 -2.56
C TYR A 256 13.01 -20.32 -3.94
N ALA A 257 12.81 -19.03 -4.11
CA ALA A 257 12.72 -18.44 -5.44
C ALA A 257 13.01 -16.95 -5.33
N LEU A 258 13.28 -16.33 -6.48
CA LEU A 258 13.61 -14.92 -6.56
C LEU A 258 12.42 -14.07 -6.14
N SER A 259 12.70 -13.07 -5.31
CA SER A 259 11.69 -12.13 -4.84
C SER A 259 11.64 -10.88 -5.72
N GLY A 260 12.72 -10.54 -6.43
CA GLY A 260 12.94 -9.26 -7.13
C GLY A 260 13.76 -9.37 -8.41
N ASP A 261 14.36 -8.27 -8.84
CA ASP A 261 15.31 -8.19 -9.96
C ASP A 261 16.73 -8.63 -9.55
N LEU A 262 17.71 -8.50 -10.46
CA LEU A 262 19.09 -8.89 -10.18
C LEU A 262 19.71 -8.02 -9.07
N ALA A 263 19.37 -6.73 -9.01
CA ALA A 263 19.81 -5.84 -7.95
C ALA A 263 19.35 -6.34 -6.57
N ASP A 264 18.07 -6.71 -6.44
CA ASP A 264 17.52 -7.30 -5.22
C ASP A 264 18.24 -8.62 -4.85
N TYR A 265 18.51 -9.49 -5.83
CA TYR A 265 19.23 -10.74 -5.60
C TYR A 265 20.65 -10.48 -5.06
N VAL A 266 21.39 -9.54 -5.65
CA VAL A 266 22.74 -9.16 -5.21
C VAL A 266 22.73 -8.60 -3.79
N GLN A 267 21.73 -7.76 -3.46
CA GLN A 267 21.55 -7.25 -2.10
C GLN A 267 21.29 -8.37 -1.09
N GLU A 268 20.52 -9.39 -1.47
CA GLU A 268 20.19 -10.55 -0.64
C GLU A 268 21.41 -11.46 -0.43
N ILE A 269 22.17 -11.78 -1.48
CA ILE A 269 23.37 -12.64 -1.35
C ILE A 269 24.53 -11.93 -0.65
N GLY A 270 24.66 -10.61 -0.79
CA GLY A 270 25.70 -9.81 -0.14
C GLY A 270 25.61 -9.79 1.39
N ARG A 271 24.61 -10.46 1.98
CA ARG A 271 24.41 -10.67 3.42
C ARG A 271 25.23 -11.84 3.98
N CYS A 272 25.58 -12.83 3.17
CA CYS A 272 26.56 -13.82 3.60
C CYS A 272 27.98 -13.27 3.50
N ALA A 273 28.88 -13.91 4.22
CA ALA A 273 30.32 -13.67 4.17
C ALA A 273 30.72 -12.20 4.32
N ARG A 274 30.07 -11.48 5.25
CA ARG A 274 30.50 -10.12 5.63
C ARG A 274 31.83 -10.13 6.36
N ASN A 275 32.12 -11.20 7.09
CA ASN A 275 33.49 -11.48 7.51
C ASN A 275 34.26 -12.04 6.31
N ASN A 276 35.27 -11.31 5.84
CA ASN A 276 36.10 -11.73 4.70
C ASN A 276 36.90 -13.01 4.97
N SER A 277 36.98 -13.48 6.22
CA SER A 277 37.62 -14.75 6.57
C SER A 277 36.73 -15.98 6.36
N ILE A 278 35.45 -15.81 6.00
CA ILE A 278 34.54 -16.92 5.70
C ILE A 278 34.17 -16.91 4.22
N GLU A 279 33.97 -18.10 3.68
CA GLU A 279 33.43 -18.30 2.34
C GLU A 279 31.90 -18.38 2.41
N GLY A 280 31.23 -17.58 1.58
CA GLY A 280 29.79 -17.53 1.43
C GLY A 280 29.33 -18.35 0.23
N ILE A 281 28.17 -18.98 0.33
CA ILE A 281 27.54 -19.69 -0.80
C ILE A 281 26.15 -19.09 -1.07
N ALA A 282 25.98 -18.52 -2.27
CA ALA A 282 24.72 -18.08 -2.83
C ALA A 282 24.08 -19.24 -3.61
N GLN A 283 22.99 -19.80 -3.08
CA GLN A 283 22.47 -21.10 -3.49
C GLN A 283 21.02 -21.02 -3.97
N ILE A 284 20.72 -21.72 -5.06
CA ILE A 284 19.34 -21.90 -5.53
C ILE A 284 19.21 -23.19 -6.35
N ASP A 285 18.20 -24.00 -6.06
CA ASP A 285 17.77 -25.07 -6.96
C ASP A 285 16.76 -24.44 -7.95
N PHE A 286 17.21 -23.90 -9.08
CA PHE A 286 16.41 -23.04 -9.97
C PHE A 286 15.56 -23.82 -10.98
N ASN A 287 14.34 -23.33 -11.22
CA ASN A 287 13.49 -23.74 -12.33
C ASN A 287 12.87 -22.51 -12.99
N LYS A 288 12.67 -22.54 -14.32
CA LYS A 288 12.09 -21.39 -15.06
C LYS A 288 10.73 -20.92 -14.51
N MET A 289 9.94 -21.81 -13.91
CA MET A 289 8.67 -21.44 -13.26
C MET A 289 8.87 -20.52 -12.04
N ASP A 290 10.08 -20.45 -11.45
CA ASP A 290 10.40 -19.53 -10.34
C ASP A 290 10.22 -18.05 -10.75
N LEU A 291 10.50 -17.72 -12.02
CA LEU A 291 10.34 -16.36 -12.56
C LEU A 291 8.89 -15.85 -12.52
N LYS A 292 7.90 -16.74 -12.33
CA LYS A 292 6.51 -16.30 -12.14
C LYS A 292 6.36 -15.50 -10.85
N PHE A 293 7.17 -15.77 -9.83
CA PHE A 293 7.05 -15.11 -8.54
C PHE A 293 7.48 -13.64 -8.60
N THR A 294 8.58 -13.34 -9.28
CA THR A 294 9.05 -11.96 -9.49
C THR A 294 8.04 -11.15 -10.30
N LYS A 295 7.52 -11.72 -11.39
CA LYS A 295 6.45 -11.12 -12.21
C LYS A 295 5.21 -10.79 -11.39
N ILE A 296 4.77 -11.72 -10.54
CA ILE A 296 3.55 -11.54 -9.76
C ILE A 296 3.76 -10.52 -8.64
N LEU A 297 4.90 -10.57 -7.95
CA LEU A 297 5.25 -9.57 -6.93
C LEU A 297 5.32 -8.15 -7.52
N ARG A 298 5.92 -7.98 -8.69
CA ARG A 298 5.92 -6.71 -9.44
C ARG A 298 4.51 -6.29 -9.85
N SER A 299 3.67 -7.25 -10.23
CA SER A 299 2.30 -6.98 -10.67
C SER A 299 1.37 -6.52 -9.54
N LEU A 300 1.60 -6.98 -8.30
CA LEU A 300 0.79 -6.65 -7.12
C LEU A 300 0.97 -5.20 -6.67
N SER A 301 2.20 -4.67 -6.72
CA SER A 301 2.47 -3.26 -6.39
C SER A 301 2.21 -2.30 -7.54
N SER A 302 2.16 -2.79 -8.79
CA SER A 302 1.98 -1.93 -9.97
C SER A 302 0.57 -1.35 -10.13
N ILE A 303 0.50 -0.08 -10.54
CA ILE A 303 -0.71 0.53 -11.08
C ILE A 303 -0.88 0.12 -12.54
N LYS A 304 -2.11 -0.19 -12.96
CA LYS A 304 -2.43 -0.58 -14.33
C LYS A 304 -2.85 0.62 -15.17
N GLN A 305 -2.59 0.57 -16.48
CA GLN A 305 -2.97 1.62 -17.44
C GLN A 305 -4.44 2.03 -17.36
N TRP A 306 -5.35 1.06 -17.26
CA TRP A 306 -6.79 1.34 -17.15
C TRP A 306 -7.16 2.04 -15.83
N GLN A 307 -6.41 1.83 -14.75
CA GLN A 307 -6.64 2.53 -13.48
C GLN A 307 -6.28 4.01 -13.60
N MET A 308 -5.22 4.36 -14.33
CA MET A 308 -4.86 5.76 -14.59
C MET A 308 -5.97 6.52 -15.31
N LYS A 309 -6.63 5.86 -16.27
CA LYS A 309 -7.80 6.43 -16.95
C LYS A 309 -8.94 6.69 -15.96
N LEU A 310 -9.27 5.71 -15.11
CA LEU A 310 -10.30 5.87 -14.09
C LEU A 310 -9.94 6.94 -13.05
N VAL A 311 -8.66 7.11 -12.73
CA VAL A 311 -8.21 8.19 -11.83
C VAL A 311 -8.46 9.55 -12.47
N ALA A 312 -8.13 9.72 -13.75
CA ALA A 312 -8.47 10.94 -14.49
C ALA A 312 -9.98 11.18 -14.58
N GLU A 313 -10.76 10.14 -14.86
CA GLU A 313 -12.23 10.18 -14.85
C GLU A 313 -12.76 10.64 -13.49
N LYS A 314 -12.29 10.03 -12.40
CA LYS A 314 -12.69 10.39 -11.04
C LYS A 314 -12.31 11.82 -10.68
N LEU A 315 -11.12 12.28 -11.07
CA LEU A 315 -10.70 13.66 -10.83
C LEU A 315 -11.62 14.66 -11.54
N PHE A 316 -12.02 14.36 -12.78
CA PHE A 316 -12.93 15.22 -13.53
C PHE A 316 -14.36 15.21 -12.97
N GLU A 317 -14.85 14.06 -12.50
CA GLU A 317 -16.12 13.98 -11.74
C GLU A 317 -16.08 14.85 -10.48
N LEU A 318 -15.01 14.73 -9.68
CA LEU A 318 -14.84 15.51 -8.46
C LEU A 318 -14.73 17.02 -8.74
N TYR A 319 -14.11 17.41 -9.85
CA TYR A 319 -14.08 18.79 -10.32
C TYR A 319 -15.49 19.34 -10.60
N LYS A 320 -16.35 18.55 -11.26
CA LYS A 320 -17.77 18.92 -11.48
C LYS A 320 -18.55 19.03 -10.17
N LEU A 321 -18.42 18.03 -9.29
CA LEU A 321 -19.08 18.00 -7.97
C LEU A 321 -18.66 19.20 -7.10
N ASN A 322 -17.42 19.65 -7.24
CA ASN A 322 -16.88 20.84 -6.57
C ASN A 322 -17.18 22.15 -7.32
N LYS A 323 -18.26 22.19 -8.13
CA LYS A 323 -18.74 23.38 -8.85
C LYS A 323 -17.66 24.01 -9.75
N PHE A 324 -16.88 23.20 -10.44
CA PHE A 324 -15.84 23.64 -11.38
C PHE A 324 -14.74 24.49 -10.74
N ARG A 325 -14.51 24.35 -9.42
CA ARG A 325 -13.37 24.99 -8.75
C ARG A 325 -12.09 24.25 -9.13
N SER A 326 -11.11 24.99 -9.62
CA SER A 326 -9.81 24.42 -10.02
C SER A 326 -9.04 23.80 -8.86
N SER A 327 -9.31 24.22 -7.61
CA SER A 327 -8.64 23.71 -6.41
C SER A 327 -9.67 23.13 -5.44
N PHE A 328 -9.44 21.91 -4.99
CA PHE A 328 -10.35 21.19 -4.08
C PHE A 328 -9.61 20.13 -3.28
N LEU A 329 -10.23 19.66 -2.20
CA LEU A 329 -9.71 18.60 -1.34
C LEU A 329 -10.46 17.30 -1.61
N VAL A 330 -9.73 16.19 -1.76
CA VAL A 330 -10.30 14.89 -2.06
C VAL A 330 -9.91 13.90 -0.96
N SER A 331 -10.87 13.08 -0.49
CA SER A 331 -10.55 11.94 0.39
C SER A 331 -10.11 10.73 -0.45
N ILE A 332 -9.14 9.99 0.07
CA ILE A 332 -8.58 8.78 -0.56
C ILE A 332 -9.68 7.73 -0.84
N GLU A 333 -10.67 7.62 0.04
CA GLU A 333 -11.81 6.71 -0.10
C GLU A 333 -12.63 6.96 -1.38
N SER A 334 -12.58 8.17 -1.95
CA SER A 334 -13.25 8.46 -3.21
C SER A 334 -12.70 7.64 -4.38
N PHE A 335 -11.48 7.09 -4.27
CA PHE A 335 -10.85 6.26 -5.29
C PHE A 335 -10.95 4.75 -5.01
N SER A 336 -11.64 4.33 -3.94
CA SER A 336 -11.72 2.91 -3.52
C SER A 336 -12.27 1.98 -4.62
N HIS A 337 -13.15 2.48 -5.48
CA HIS A 337 -13.71 1.71 -6.61
C HIS A 337 -12.69 1.41 -7.73
N ILE A 338 -11.53 2.09 -7.75
CA ILE A 338 -10.48 1.91 -8.77
C ILE A 338 -9.43 0.88 -8.31
N PHE A 339 -9.12 0.90 -7.01
CA PHE A 339 -8.09 0.07 -6.41
C PHE A 339 -8.74 -1.04 -5.58
N SER A 340 -8.81 -2.22 -6.18
CA SER A 340 -9.43 -3.44 -5.67
C SER A 340 -8.71 -4.12 -4.50
N GLU A 341 -7.80 -3.45 -3.80
CA GLU A 341 -6.92 -4.09 -2.81
C GLU A 341 -7.29 -3.73 -1.37
N ARG A 342 -7.12 -4.71 -0.46
CA ARG A 342 -7.50 -4.60 0.95
C ARG A 342 -6.85 -3.38 1.59
N GLU A 343 -7.60 -2.75 2.50
CA GLU A 343 -7.48 -1.42 3.12
C GLU A 343 -6.09 -0.85 3.48
N ASN A 344 -5.01 -1.65 3.48
CA ASN A 344 -3.68 -1.23 3.95
C ASN A 344 -2.78 -0.55 2.90
N ASP A 345 -3.17 -0.49 1.61
CA ASP A 345 -2.34 0.13 0.56
C ASP A 345 -3.08 1.15 -0.33
N LEU A 346 -4.38 1.41 -0.07
CA LEU A 346 -5.19 2.33 -0.89
C LEU A 346 -4.56 3.73 -0.95
N GLU A 347 -4.11 4.26 0.19
CA GLU A 347 -3.46 5.57 0.27
C GLU A 347 -2.23 5.67 -0.63
N ASN A 348 -1.33 4.69 -0.56
CA ASN A 348 -0.12 4.70 -1.37
C ASN A 348 -0.43 4.57 -2.86
N LYS A 349 -1.37 3.69 -3.24
CA LYS A 349 -1.77 3.53 -4.65
C LYS A 349 -2.40 4.79 -5.22
N VAL A 350 -3.27 5.46 -4.47
CA VAL A 350 -3.86 6.74 -4.89
C VAL A 350 -2.78 7.81 -5.03
N LYS A 351 -1.90 7.95 -4.03
CA LYS A 351 -0.79 8.93 -4.09
C LYS A 351 0.14 8.65 -5.28
N GLN A 352 0.50 7.39 -5.52
CA GLN A 352 1.34 6.96 -6.64
C GLN A 352 0.65 7.20 -7.98
N ALA A 353 -0.65 6.92 -8.11
CA ALA A 353 -1.41 7.17 -9.33
C ALA A 353 -1.47 8.66 -9.66
N LEU A 354 -1.74 9.50 -8.66
CA LEU A 354 -1.79 10.94 -8.85
C LEU A 354 -0.41 11.51 -9.23
N LEU A 355 0.66 11.01 -8.62
CA LEU A 355 2.01 11.37 -8.98
C LEU A 355 2.33 10.98 -10.43
N PHE A 356 2.07 9.73 -10.82
CA PHE A 356 2.35 9.26 -12.18
C PHE A 356 1.55 10.05 -13.21
N LEU A 357 0.32 10.46 -12.87
CA LEU A 357 -0.48 11.34 -13.72
C LEU A 357 0.14 12.75 -13.80
N GLU A 358 0.54 13.33 -12.67
CA GLU A 358 1.20 14.65 -12.60
C GLU A 358 2.47 14.69 -13.44
N LYS A 359 3.38 13.72 -13.27
CA LYS A 359 4.65 13.65 -13.99
C LYS A 359 4.49 13.41 -15.49
N ASP A 360 3.62 12.48 -15.87
CA ASP A 360 3.36 12.16 -17.27
C ASP A 360 2.81 13.36 -18.04
N LEU A 361 1.86 14.08 -17.42
CA LEU A 361 1.30 15.30 -18.02
C LEU A 361 2.28 16.47 -18.02
N LEU A 362 3.10 16.61 -16.98
CA LEU A 362 4.16 17.62 -16.96
C LEU A 362 5.17 17.36 -18.09
N LYS A 363 5.58 16.11 -18.31
CA LYS A 363 6.47 15.72 -19.40
C LYS A 363 5.84 15.97 -20.77
N GLN A 364 4.55 15.65 -20.93
CA GLN A 364 3.85 15.80 -22.20
C GLN A 364 3.57 17.27 -22.57
N TYR A 365 3.22 18.12 -21.59
CA TYR A 365 2.74 19.47 -21.85
C TYR A 365 3.69 20.58 -21.37
N THR A 366 4.80 20.24 -20.72
CA THR A 366 5.80 21.19 -20.16
C THR A 366 5.26 22.19 -19.14
N PHE A 367 4.03 21.99 -18.65
CA PHE A 367 3.45 22.74 -17.54
C PHE A 367 2.61 21.82 -16.65
N PRO A 368 2.44 22.13 -15.35
CA PRO A 368 1.73 21.26 -14.43
C PRO A 368 0.22 21.29 -14.71
N VAL A 369 -0.30 20.31 -15.45
CA VAL A 369 -1.76 20.17 -15.72
C VAL A 369 -2.54 19.88 -14.43
N ILE A 370 -1.97 19.04 -13.58
CA ILE A 370 -2.48 18.69 -12.25
C ILE A 370 -1.37 18.89 -11.22
N ILE A 371 -1.75 19.31 -10.02
CA ILE A 371 -0.90 19.35 -8.84
C ILE A 371 -1.62 18.56 -7.75
N ALA A 372 -1.01 17.46 -7.29
CA ALA A 372 -1.54 16.65 -6.19
C ALA A 372 -0.60 16.72 -4.99
N ARG A 373 -1.09 17.21 -3.85
CA ARG A 373 -0.28 17.34 -2.62
C ARG A 373 -0.98 16.66 -1.46
N PRO A 374 -0.38 15.64 -0.82
CA PRO A 374 -0.90 15.09 0.42
C PRO A 374 -1.03 16.21 1.45
N ARG A 375 -2.14 16.24 2.20
CA ARG A 375 -2.28 17.10 3.37
C ARG A 375 -2.54 16.23 4.59
N SER A 376 -1.83 16.51 5.68
CA SER A 376 -1.99 15.84 6.96
C SER A 376 -3.33 16.22 7.58
N PHE A 377 -4.28 15.28 7.50
CA PHE A 377 -5.55 15.21 8.22
C PHE A 377 -6.51 16.42 8.06
N PHE A 378 -7.77 16.19 8.39
CA PHE A 378 -8.77 17.25 8.45
C PHE A 378 -8.38 18.27 9.50
N SER A 379 -8.68 19.54 9.30
CA SER A 379 -8.82 20.48 10.41
C SER A 379 -10.12 20.30 11.19
N ALA A 380 -11.10 19.57 10.60
CA ALA A 380 -12.35 19.22 11.27
C ALA A 380 -12.88 17.80 10.94
N LEU A 381 -13.21 17.01 11.95
CA LEU A 381 -13.84 15.68 11.84
C LEU A 381 -15.37 15.80 11.86
N PHE A 382 -16.09 14.81 11.31
CA PHE A 382 -17.52 14.66 11.57
C PHE A 382 -17.72 13.63 12.66
N VAL A 383 -18.54 13.96 13.65
CA VAL A 383 -18.74 13.12 14.83
C VAL A 383 -20.22 13.08 15.17
N THR A 384 -20.67 11.97 15.73
CA THR A 384 -21.92 11.95 16.49
C THR A 384 -21.60 11.97 17.96
N ILE A 385 -22.33 12.78 18.72
CA ILE A 385 -22.27 12.82 20.18
C ILE A 385 -23.54 12.13 20.67
N ASN A 386 -23.37 11.10 21.50
CA ASN A 386 -24.49 10.38 22.09
C ASN A 386 -25.30 11.33 22.98
N LYS A 387 -26.63 11.35 22.81
CA LYS A 387 -27.53 12.24 23.56
C LYS A 387 -27.38 12.11 25.07
N ASP A 388 -27.15 10.90 25.57
CA ASP A 388 -27.00 10.66 27.01
C ASP A 388 -25.78 11.37 27.60
N TYR A 389 -24.76 11.64 26.79
CA TYR A 389 -23.47 12.23 27.18
C TYR A 389 -23.22 13.60 26.54
N GLU A 390 -24.24 14.22 25.94
CA GLU A 390 -24.08 15.47 25.19
C GLU A 390 -23.57 16.61 26.07
N ASN A 391 -24.04 16.70 27.32
CA ASN A 391 -23.60 17.71 28.28
C ASN A 391 -22.16 17.46 28.80
N GLU A 392 -21.68 16.23 28.75
CA GLU A 392 -20.30 15.89 29.15
C GLU A 392 -19.28 16.26 28.08
N ILE A 393 -19.69 16.22 26.80
CA ILE A 393 -18.83 16.58 25.67
C ILE A 393 -18.94 18.08 25.34
N LEU A 394 -20.16 18.62 25.25
CA LEU A 394 -20.45 20.01 24.88
C LEU A 394 -20.49 20.94 26.11
N THR A 395 -19.48 20.83 26.98
CA THR A 395 -19.26 21.78 28.08
C THR A 395 -19.02 23.19 27.55
N ASP A 396 -19.15 24.21 28.40
CA ASP A 396 -18.87 25.61 28.02
C ASP A 396 -17.47 25.78 27.44
N GLU A 397 -16.50 25.00 27.92
CA GLU A 397 -15.13 25.00 27.42
C GLU A 397 -14.93 24.25 26.10
N ASN A 398 -15.87 23.40 25.66
CA ASN A 398 -15.71 22.55 24.47
C ASN A 398 -16.63 22.98 23.33
N LYS A 399 -17.74 23.65 23.62
CA LYS A 399 -18.82 23.94 22.66
C LYS A 399 -18.36 24.73 21.43
N GLU A 400 -17.36 25.61 21.58
CA GLU A 400 -16.83 26.39 20.46
C GLU A 400 -16.16 25.56 19.36
N TYR A 401 -15.69 24.35 19.68
CA TYR A 401 -15.02 23.46 18.73
C TYR A 401 -15.98 22.56 17.96
N PHE A 402 -17.25 22.48 18.40
CA PHE A 402 -18.26 21.62 17.78
C PHE A 402 -19.35 22.45 17.12
N LYS A 403 -19.38 22.43 15.79
CA LYS A 403 -20.44 23.05 15.01
C LYS A 403 -21.49 22.01 14.66
N LYS A 404 -22.71 22.16 15.17
CA LYS A 404 -23.84 21.27 14.83
C LYS A 404 -24.14 21.36 13.33
N LEU A 405 -24.15 20.21 12.66
CA LEU A 405 -24.40 20.10 11.22
C LEU A 405 -25.83 19.65 10.92
N THR A 406 -26.32 18.65 11.65
CA THR A 406 -27.66 18.09 11.46
C THR A 406 -28.13 17.38 12.73
N THR A 407 -29.44 17.20 12.88
CA THR A 407 -30.03 16.44 13.99
C THR A 407 -30.08 14.95 13.68
N LEU A 408 -30.23 14.12 14.71
CA LEU A 408 -30.37 12.67 14.58
C LEU A 408 -31.62 12.28 13.77
N GLU A 409 -32.71 13.07 13.84
CA GLU A 409 -33.91 12.84 13.05
C GLU A 409 -33.62 13.08 11.56
N ASN A 410 -32.93 14.17 11.24
CA ASN A 410 -32.56 14.52 9.87
C ASN A 410 -31.47 13.60 9.30
N ASN A 411 -30.60 13.00 10.13
CA ASN A 411 -29.63 11.99 9.69
C ASN A 411 -30.19 10.55 9.72
N SER A 412 -31.44 10.37 10.15
CA SER A 412 -32.08 9.04 10.20
C SER A 412 -32.27 8.44 8.81
N ARG A 413 -32.37 7.12 8.76
CA ARG A 413 -32.56 6.32 7.55
C ARG A 413 -33.72 5.36 7.78
N ILE A 414 -34.53 5.11 6.77
CA ILE A 414 -35.72 4.26 6.90
C ILE A 414 -35.41 2.92 6.24
N THR A 415 -35.57 1.82 6.97
CA THR A 415 -35.58 0.46 6.41
C THR A 415 -36.96 -0.14 6.56
N LYS A 416 -37.46 -0.79 5.52
CA LYS A 416 -38.71 -1.55 5.56
C LYS A 416 -38.42 -2.99 6.04
N LYS A 417 -39.12 -3.47 7.06
CA LYS A 417 -39.06 -4.88 7.51
C LYS A 417 -40.45 -5.45 7.74
N TYR A 418 -40.57 -6.76 7.58
CA TYR A 418 -41.76 -7.48 7.99
C TYR A 418 -41.81 -7.59 9.51
N ASN A 419 -42.91 -7.17 10.12
CA ASN A 419 -43.19 -7.42 11.53
C ASN A 419 -43.57 -8.89 11.76
N TYR A 420 -43.78 -9.30 13.00
CA TYR A 420 -44.17 -10.66 13.36
C TYR A 420 -45.53 -11.10 12.78
N LYS A 421 -46.34 -10.16 12.28
CA LYS A 421 -47.62 -10.39 11.63
C LYS A 421 -47.53 -10.46 10.10
N GLY A 422 -46.35 -10.21 9.53
CA GLY A 422 -46.13 -10.19 8.08
C GLY A 422 -46.46 -8.85 7.39
N ASP A 423 -46.73 -7.78 8.15
CA ASP A 423 -46.93 -6.44 7.62
C ASP A 423 -45.59 -5.70 7.44
N ILE A 424 -45.51 -4.82 6.44
CA ILE A 424 -44.32 -4.01 6.20
C ILE A 424 -44.34 -2.79 7.12
N GLU A 425 -43.38 -2.71 8.05
CA GLU A 425 -43.18 -1.57 8.93
C GLU A 425 -41.91 -0.79 8.57
N ASN A 426 -42.00 0.54 8.70
CA ASN A 426 -40.86 1.45 8.57
C ASN A 426 -40.09 1.47 9.89
N ILE A 427 -38.85 0.97 9.87
CA ILE A 427 -37.91 1.06 10.99
C ILE A 427 -36.95 2.22 10.74
N PHE A 428 -36.89 3.15 11.68
CA PHE A 428 -35.95 4.25 11.64
C PHE A 428 -34.61 3.83 12.25
N ILE A 429 -33.57 3.78 11.43
CA ILE A 429 -32.18 3.63 11.86
C ILE A 429 -31.66 5.03 12.19
N ARG A 430 -31.31 5.26 13.45
CA ARG A 430 -30.83 6.55 13.96
C ARG A 430 -29.42 6.40 14.53
N ASP A 431 -28.65 7.48 14.48
CA ASP A 431 -27.43 7.59 15.27
C ASP A 431 -27.78 7.78 16.76
N THR A 432 -26.80 7.59 17.65
CA THR A 432 -26.97 7.76 19.09
C THR A 432 -27.17 9.22 19.50
N GLY A 433 -26.90 10.18 18.61
CA GLY A 433 -27.30 11.56 18.77
C GLY A 433 -27.00 12.41 17.56
N ASP A 434 -26.90 13.73 17.77
CA ASP A 434 -26.77 14.71 16.69
C ASP A 434 -25.38 14.66 16.05
N ILE A 435 -25.26 15.22 14.84
CA ILE A 435 -24.00 15.24 14.08
C ILE A 435 -23.36 16.61 14.16
N TYR A 436 -22.08 16.61 14.51
CA TYR A 436 -21.24 17.79 14.67
C TYR A 436 -20.03 17.75 13.75
N GLU A 437 -19.60 18.92 13.30
CA GLU A 437 -18.27 19.18 12.78
C GLU A 437 -17.37 19.58 13.95
N PHE A 438 -16.41 18.73 14.27
CA PHE A 438 -15.45 18.93 15.34
C PHE A 438 -14.16 19.54 14.78
N ASN A 439 -13.88 20.81 15.07
CA ASN A 439 -12.65 21.50 14.68
C ASN A 439 -11.46 20.98 15.53
N THR A 440 -10.95 19.82 15.11
CA THR A 440 -9.87 19.12 15.76
C THR A 440 -8.58 19.90 15.78
N SER A 441 -8.29 20.72 14.76
CA SER A 441 -7.07 21.55 14.74
C SER A 441 -7.08 22.58 15.84
N LYS A 442 -8.16 23.36 15.95
CA LYS A 442 -8.27 24.40 16.98
C LYS A 442 -8.32 23.77 18.38
N PHE A 443 -9.10 22.70 18.56
CA PHE A 443 -9.16 21.99 19.83
C PHE A 443 -7.81 21.40 20.26
N TRP A 444 -7.05 20.90 19.30
CA TRP A 444 -5.70 20.41 19.56
C TRP A 444 -4.74 21.54 19.92
N GLU A 445 -4.74 22.66 19.18
CA GLU A 445 -3.91 23.83 19.47
C GLU A 445 -4.19 24.39 20.87
N ASP A 446 -5.46 24.44 21.26
CA ASP A 446 -5.90 25.06 22.51
C ASP A 446 -5.76 24.11 23.72
N LYS A 447 -5.97 22.80 23.57
CA LYS A 447 -6.06 21.85 24.71
C LYS A 447 -5.09 20.66 24.69
N TYR A 448 -4.50 20.35 23.55
CA TYR A 448 -3.67 19.14 23.37
C TYR A 448 -2.37 19.44 22.59
N ASN A 449 -1.85 20.67 22.69
CA ASN A 449 -0.65 21.10 21.96
C ASN A 449 0.63 20.40 22.45
N GLU A 450 0.55 19.76 23.62
CA GLU A 450 1.48 18.77 24.13
C GLU A 450 1.33 17.40 23.46
N LYS A 451 0.66 17.27 22.31
CA LYS A 451 0.70 16.08 21.46
C LYS A 451 0.99 16.52 20.03
N SER A 452 1.56 15.64 19.20
CA SER A 452 1.55 15.91 17.76
C SER A 452 0.13 15.76 17.22
N TYR A 453 -0.28 16.59 16.26
CA TYR A 453 -1.62 16.52 15.69
C TYR A 453 -2.05 15.11 15.24
N PRO A 454 -1.20 14.31 14.53
CA PRO A 454 -1.56 12.94 14.17
C PRO A 454 -1.76 12.01 15.37
N GLN A 455 -1.02 12.23 16.45
CA GLN A 455 -1.15 11.44 17.67
C GLN A 455 -2.44 11.81 18.43
N PHE A 456 -2.76 13.10 18.52
CA PHE A 456 -4.06 13.56 19.03
C PHE A 456 -5.22 12.91 18.27
N ILE A 457 -5.17 12.92 16.93
CA ILE A 457 -6.21 12.28 16.10
C ILE A 457 -6.26 10.76 16.37
N ARG A 458 -5.12 10.08 16.49
CA ARG A 458 -5.07 8.65 16.84
C ARG A 458 -5.70 8.37 18.20
N ASP A 459 -5.37 9.18 19.21
CA ASP A 459 -5.90 9.06 20.56
C ASP A 459 -7.41 9.33 20.60
N PHE A 460 -7.87 10.34 19.87
CA PHE A 460 -9.29 10.63 19.70
C PHE A 460 -10.04 9.43 19.11
N ILE A 461 -9.50 8.84 18.04
CA ILE A 461 -10.11 7.66 17.38
C ILE A 461 -10.12 6.44 18.29
N LYS A 462 -9.10 6.27 19.13
CA LYS A 462 -9.00 5.17 20.10
C LYS A 462 -9.91 5.34 21.32
N GLY A 463 -10.57 6.49 21.47
CA GLY A 463 -11.40 6.79 22.63
C GLY A 463 -10.62 7.33 23.84
N ASN A 464 -9.35 7.72 23.65
CA ASN A 464 -8.48 8.21 24.73
C ASN A 464 -8.69 9.70 25.06
N ILE A 465 -9.26 10.48 24.14
CA ILE A 465 -9.60 11.90 24.35
C ILE A 465 -11.02 12.03 24.90
N PHE A 466 -11.95 11.31 24.26
CA PHE A 466 -13.32 11.17 24.67
C PHE A 466 -13.68 9.71 24.53
N ASN A 467 -14.44 9.16 25.47
CA ASN A 467 -14.84 7.76 25.40
C ASN A 467 -15.58 7.48 24.07
N SER A 468 -15.26 6.37 23.41
CA SER A 468 -15.88 5.95 22.15
C SER A 468 -17.40 5.71 22.26
N ASP A 469 -17.89 5.48 23.47
CA ASP A 469 -19.32 5.35 23.77
C ASP A 469 -20.04 6.71 23.77
N TYR A 470 -19.29 7.80 23.98
CA TYR A 470 -19.84 9.16 24.07
C TYR A 470 -19.79 9.87 22.72
N ILE A 471 -18.69 9.67 21.98
CA ILE A 471 -18.48 10.28 20.68
C ILE A 471 -17.97 9.24 19.69
N SER A 472 -18.52 9.25 18.47
CA SER A 472 -18.05 8.35 17.43
C SER A 472 -17.88 9.03 16.08
N ASN A 473 -16.80 8.67 15.38
CA ASN A 473 -16.41 9.28 14.13
C ASN A 473 -17.40 8.93 13.00
N ARG A 474 -17.58 9.86 12.07
CA ARG A 474 -18.46 9.74 10.92
C ARG A 474 -17.77 10.20 9.64
N ILE A 475 -18.17 9.61 8.53
CA ILE A 475 -17.90 10.07 7.18
C ILE A 475 -19.19 10.64 6.60
N LYS A 476 -19.11 11.71 5.85
CA LYS A 476 -20.19 12.23 5.03
C LYS A 476 -20.11 11.61 3.65
N LEU A 477 -21.12 10.82 3.31
CA LEU A 477 -21.31 10.25 1.99
C LEU A 477 -22.31 11.12 1.22
N LYS A 478 -21.88 11.64 0.07
CA LYS A 478 -22.75 12.26 -0.93
C LYS A 478 -22.80 11.36 -2.16
N ILE A 479 -24.00 11.06 -2.65
CA ILE A 479 -24.20 10.35 -3.92
C ILE A 479 -25.09 11.20 -4.80
N GLU A 480 -24.76 11.27 -6.08
CA GLU A 480 -25.55 11.91 -7.11
C GLU A 480 -25.80 10.90 -8.25
N ILE A 481 -27.06 10.49 -8.42
CA ILE A 481 -27.46 9.53 -9.45
C ILE A 481 -27.73 10.23 -10.79
N THR A 482 -27.49 9.53 -11.91
CA THR A 482 -27.57 10.12 -13.25
C THR A 482 -28.99 10.32 -13.75
N ASP A 483 -29.97 9.60 -13.18
CA ASP A 483 -31.37 9.61 -13.60
C ASP A 483 -32.30 9.45 -12.38
N SER A 484 -33.61 9.30 -12.60
CA SER A 484 -34.61 9.02 -11.56
C SER A 484 -34.26 7.76 -10.75
N SER A 485 -34.55 7.78 -9.44
CA SER A 485 -34.31 6.67 -8.52
C SER A 485 -34.93 5.36 -9.00
N GLN A 486 -36.14 5.41 -9.58
CA GLN A 486 -36.84 4.25 -10.16
C GLN A 486 -36.10 3.64 -11.36
N LYS A 487 -35.60 4.48 -12.29
CA LYS A 487 -34.84 4.00 -13.44
C LYS A 487 -33.49 3.43 -13.02
N ILE A 488 -32.80 4.09 -12.10
CA ILE A 488 -31.52 3.62 -11.58
C ILE A 488 -31.68 2.29 -10.84
N LEU A 489 -32.72 2.14 -10.03
CA LEU A 489 -33.03 0.86 -9.39
C LEU A 489 -33.24 -0.25 -10.42
N SER A 490 -34.03 0.03 -11.47
CA SER A 490 -34.27 -0.93 -12.56
C SER A 490 -32.98 -1.33 -13.29
N GLU A 491 -32.08 -0.37 -13.51
CA GLU A 491 -30.76 -0.64 -14.09
C GLU A 491 -29.86 -1.45 -13.15
N ILE A 492 -29.84 -1.14 -11.85
CA ILE A 492 -29.13 -1.95 -10.84
C ILE A 492 -29.65 -3.39 -10.85
N GLU A 493 -30.96 -3.60 -10.84
CA GLU A 493 -31.55 -4.94 -10.90
C GLU A 493 -31.19 -5.68 -12.19
N TYR A 494 -31.21 -4.99 -13.33
CA TYR A 494 -30.77 -5.52 -14.61
C TYR A 494 -29.31 -5.99 -14.54
N TYR A 495 -28.39 -5.13 -14.09
CA TYR A 495 -26.97 -5.48 -13.96
C TYR A 495 -26.76 -6.65 -13.00
N LEU A 496 -27.40 -6.64 -11.82
CA LEU A 496 -27.31 -7.75 -10.86
C LEU A 496 -27.88 -9.05 -11.44
N LYS A 497 -28.92 -9.01 -12.28
CA LYS A 497 -29.41 -10.21 -12.97
C LYS A 497 -28.38 -10.72 -13.98
N LYS A 498 -27.79 -9.84 -14.78
CA LYS A 498 -26.77 -10.20 -15.78
C LYS A 498 -25.49 -10.73 -15.15
N ILE A 499 -25.02 -10.13 -14.07
CA ILE A 499 -23.87 -10.60 -13.28
C ILE A 499 -24.15 -12.01 -12.74
N SER A 500 -25.36 -12.27 -12.23
CA SER A 500 -25.73 -13.62 -11.76
C SER A 500 -25.63 -14.66 -12.88
N LEU A 501 -26.10 -14.33 -14.08
CA LEU A 501 -26.01 -15.23 -15.25
C LEU A 501 -24.56 -15.47 -15.66
N ALA A 502 -23.75 -14.42 -15.74
CA ALA A 502 -22.33 -14.53 -16.06
C ALA A 502 -21.55 -15.40 -15.05
N LEU A 503 -21.86 -15.28 -13.76
CA LEU A 503 -21.26 -16.10 -12.71
C LEU A 503 -21.73 -17.56 -12.73
N LYS A 504 -22.95 -17.83 -13.20
CA LYS A 504 -23.50 -19.20 -13.32
C LYS A 504 -22.92 -19.97 -14.51
N GLU A 505 -22.60 -19.26 -15.60
CA GLU A 505 -22.07 -19.86 -16.84
C GLU A 505 -20.78 -20.65 -16.61
N SER A 506 -19.94 -20.12 -15.73
CA SER A 506 -18.62 -20.62 -15.35
C SER A 506 -18.55 -22.03 -14.73
N LYS A 507 -19.66 -22.76 -14.59
CA LYS A 507 -19.77 -24.15 -14.06
C LYS A 507 -18.57 -24.62 -13.20
N GLY A 508 -18.59 -24.32 -11.90
CA GLY A 508 -17.53 -24.75 -10.97
C GLY A 508 -16.58 -23.61 -10.59
N PHE A 509 -15.27 -23.87 -10.67
CA PHE A 509 -14.23 -22.87 -10.41
C PHE A 509 -13.88 -22.14 -11.71
N PHE A 510 -13.82 -20.81 -11.67
CA PHE A 510 -13.50 -19.97 -12.81
C PHE A 510 -12.43 -18.93 -12.50
N THR A 511 -11.70 -18.52 -13.52
CA THR A 511 -10.67 -17.48 -13.43
C THR A 511 -11.29 -16.10 -13.58
N LYS A 512 -10.51 -15.06 -13.28
CA LYS A 512 -10.93 -13.68 -13.56
C LYS A 512 -11.20 -13.44 -15.04
N GLU A 513 -10.40 -14.05 -15.93
CA GLU A 513 -10.56 -13.93 -17.38
C GLU A 513 -11.89 -14.56 -17.85
N ASP A 514 -12.23 -15.74 -17.32
CA ASP A 514 -13.53 -16.39 -17.58
C ASP A 514 -14.69 -15.46 -17.18
N LEU A 515 -14.59 -14.84 -16.00
CA LEU A 515 -15.61 -13.89 -15.53
C LEU A 515 -15.71 -12.67 -16.47
N GLU A 516 -14.59 -12.10 -16.90
CA GLU A 516 -14.59 -10.97 -17.83
C GLU A 516 -15.22 -11.32 -19.18
N ASN A 517 -14.91 -12.50 -19.72
CA ASN A 517 -15.51 -13.00 -20.95
C ASN A 517 -17.03 -13.24 -20.79
N ASN A 518 -17.45 -13.84 -19.69
CA ASN A 518 -18.86 -14.07 -19.39
C ASN A 518 -19.61 -12.75 -19.21
N LEU A 519 -19.06 -11.79 -18.46
CA LEU A 519 -19.65 -10.47 -18.29
C LEU A 519 -19.82 -9.76 -19.64
N LYS A 520 -18.81 -9.81 -20.51
CA LYS A 520 -18.87 -9.25 -21.87
C LYS A 520 -20.02 -9.86 -22.67
N ASN A 521 -20.17 -11.19 -22.64
CA ASN A 521 -21.21 -11.90 -23.37
C ASN A 521 -22.62 -11.59 -22.85
N PHE A 522 -22.83 -11.63 -21.52
CA PHE A 522 -24.16 -11.44 -20.94
C PHE A 522 -24.63 -9.99 -20.91
N LEU A 523 -23.71 -9.03 -20.71
CA LEU A 523 -24.00 -7.60 -20.73
C LEU A 523 -24.06 -7.03 -22.15
N LYS A 524 -23.47 -7.71 -23.14
CA LYS A 524 -23.31 -7.21 -24.51
C LYS A 524 -22.58 -5.86 -24.57
N ILE A 525 -21.63 -5.63 -23.66
CA ILE A 525 -20.82 -4.41 -23.57
C ILE A 525 -19.40 -4.72 -24.04
N ASN A 526 -18.95 -4.07 -25.11
CA ASN A 526 -17.60 -4.23 -25.66
C ASN A 526 -16.53 -3.33 -25.00
N ASN A 527 -16.91 -2.50 -24.03
CA ASN A 527 -15.99 -1.63 -23.30
C ASN A 527 -15.12 -2.46 -22.33
N LYS A 528 -13.89 -2.76 -22.73
CA LYS A 528 -12.93 -3.55 -21.93
C LYS A 528 -12.64 -2.93 -20.56
N VAL A 529 -12.59 -1.59 -20.45
CA VAL A 529 -12.31 -0.90 -19.17
C VAL A 529 -13.47 -1.10 -18.21
N PHE A 530 -14.71 -0.96 -18.70
CA PHE A 530 -15.92 -1.21 -17.90
C PHE A 530 -15.99 -2.65 -17.39
N ILE A 531 -15.73 -3.64 -18.26
CA ILE A 531 -15.74 -5.05 -17.87
C ILE A 531 -14.67 -5.34 -16.80
N LYS A 532 -13.46 -4.80 -16.94
CA LYS A 532 -12.39 -4.94 -15.94
C LYS A 532 -12.73 -4.26 -14.61
N LYS A 533 -13.35 -3.07 -14.65
CA LYS A 533 -13.83 -2.35 -13.46
C LYS A 533 -14.86 -3.21 -12.70
N LEU A 534 -15.83 -3.77 -13.44
CA LEU A 534 -16.89 -4.59 -12.87
C LEU A 534 -16.37 -5.93 -12.33
N SER A 535 -15.50 -6.64 -13.07
CA SER A 535 -14.89 -7.90 -12.60
C SER A 535 -14.08 -7.68 -11.33
N ASN A 536 -13.29 -6.62 -11.26
CA ASN A 536 -12.53 -6.25 -10.07
C ASN A 536 -13.44 -5.94 -8.88
N LEU A 537 -14.50 -5.14 -9.08
CA LEU A 537 -15.44 -4.84 -8.00
C LEU A 537 -16.08 -6.12 -7.46
N ILE A 538 -16.56 -7.01 -8.34
CA ILE A 538 -17.16 -8.28 -7.92
C ILE A 538 -16.16 -9.11 -7.13
N LEU A 539 -14.94 -9.32 -7.64
CA LEU A 539 -13.95 -10.15 -6.96
C LEU A 539 -13.49 -9.55 -5.62
N THR A 540 -13.35 -8.22 -5.53
CA THR A 540 -12.85 -7.54 -4.32
C THR A 540 -13.83 -7.63 -3.17
N TYR A 541 -15.07 -7.22 -3.41
CA TYR A 541 -16.06 -7.07 -2.35
C TYR A 541 -16.75 -8.38 -1.99
N THR A 542 -16.69 -9.38 -2.88
CA THR A 542 -17.53 -10.58 -2.75
C THR A 542 -16.73 -11.88 -2.61
N SER A 543 -15.40 -11.85 -2.73
CA SER A 543 -14.56 -13.04 -2.55
C SER A 543 -13.99 -13.23 -1.14
N ASN A 544 -14.03 -14.48 -0.67
CA ASN A 544 -13.25 -14.98 0.44
C ASN A 544 -11.99 -15.65 -0.12
N VAL A 545 -10.91 -14.87 -0.27
CA VAL A 545 -9.57 -15.45 -0.40
C VAL A 545 -9.08 -15.74 1.02
N ALA A 546 -8.94 -17.03 1.34
CA ALA A 546 -8.78 -17.64 2.66
C ALA A 546 -7.47 -17.33 3.40
N TYR A 547 -6.95 -16.10 3.32
CA TYR A 547 -5.66 -15.79 3.94
C TYR A 547 -5.70 -14.83 5.13
N PHE A 548 -6.51 -13.76 5.19
CA PHE A 548 -6.40 -12.81 6.31
C PHE A 548 -7.67 -11.97 6.53
N SER A 549 -8.77 -12.54 7.00
CA SER A 549 -9.77 -11.74 7.72
C SER A 549 -10.57 -12.59 8.69
N ASN A 550 -10.42 -12.33 9.99
CA ASN A 550 -11.40 -12.72 11.01
C ASN A 550 -12.70 -11.92 10.88
N ASN A 551 -12.85 -11.06 9.88
CA ASN A 551 -14.15 -10.48 9.53
C ASN A 551 -15.05 -11.57 8.93
N THR A 552 -15.94 -12.04 9.79
CA THR A 552 -17.13 -12.86 9.53
C THR A 552 -18.17 -12.09 8.68
N ASN A 553 -17.75 -11.36 7.64
CA ASN A 553 -18.68 -10.76 6.70
C ASN A 553 -19.36 -11.87 5.89
N ASN A 554 -20.54 -12.28 6.38
CA ASN A 554 -21.31 -13.43 5.91
C ASN A 554 -21.81 -13.30 4.46
N ASP A 555 -21.66 -12.12 3.85
CA ASP A 555 -22.20 -11.74 2.54
C ASP A 555 -21.29 -12.12 1.35
N LYS A 556 -20.06 -12.54 1.60
CA LYS A 556 -19.13 -12.95 0.52
C LYS A 556 -19.61 -14.23 -0.16
N PHE A 557 -19.97 -14.11 -1.44
CA PHE A 557 -20.55 -15.19 -2.23
C PHE A 557 -19.57 -15.89 -3.18
N LEU A 558 -18.33 -15.42 -3.31
CA LEU A 558 -17.28 -16.10 -4.06
C LEU A 558 -16.28 -16.76 -3.11
N ILE A 559 -16.01 -18.04 -3.33
CA ILE A 559 -14.99 -18.79 -2.61
C ILE A 559 -13.75 -18.81 -3.49
N GLY A 560 -12.70 -18.10 -3.07
CA GLY A 560 -11.44 -18.05 -3.78
C GLY A 560 -10.54 -19.21 -3.37
N LYS A 561 -9.99 -19.92 -4.36
CA LYS A 561 -8.90 -20.89 -4.20
C LYS A 561 -7.76 -20.46 -5.11
N LYS A 562 -6.55 -20.38 -4.57
CA LYS A 562 -5.37 -20.15 -5.40
C LYS A 562 -4.99 -21.46 -6.07
N ASP A 563 -4.86 -21.45 -7.39
CA ASP A 563 -4.25 -22.53 -8.12
C ASP A 563 -2.75 -22.56 -7.79
N PRO A 564 -2.24 -23.59 -7.10
CA PRO A 564 -0.84 -23.63 -6.67
C PRO A 564 0.14 -23.70 -7.85
N GLU A 565 -0.30 -24.20 -9.01
CA GLU A 565 0.55 -24.46 -10.16
C GLU A 565 0.66 -23.22 -11.05
N LYS A 566 -0.49 -22.61 -11.39
CA LYS A 566 -0.55 -21.41 -12.23
C LYS A 566 -0.43 -20.09 -11.45
N ASN A 567 -0.47 -20.15 -10.11
CA ASN A 567 -0.55 -18.99 -9.22
C ASN A 567 -1.73 -18.05 -9.57
N GLU A 568 -2.74 -18.61 -10.24
CA GLU A 568 -3.95 -17.94 -10.70
C GLU A 568 -5.06 -18.13 -9.67
N GLU A 569 -5.81 -17.07 -9.39
CA GLU A 569 -6.95 -17.16 -8.47
C GLU A 569 -8.17 -17.71 -9.21
N LYS A 570 -8.71 -18.81 -8.68
CA LYS A 570 -9.96 -19.41 -9.14
C LYS A 570 -11.05 -19.16 -8.12
N TYR A 571 -12.25 -18.90 -8.59
CA TYR A 571 -13.39 -18.55 -7.75
C TYR A 571 -14.54 -19.52 -7.99
N LYS A 572 -15.28 -19.86 -6.95
CA LYS A 572 -16.52 -20.64 -7.05
C LYS A 572 -17.68 -19.85 -6.46
N LEU A 573 -18.82 -19.85 -7.17
CA LEU A 573 -20.03 -19.15 -6.76
C LEU A 573 -20.80 -19.92 -5.68
N ASN A 574 -21.19 -19.22 -4.62
CA ASN A 574 -22.25 -19.61 -3.69
C ASN A 574 -23.53 -18.83 -4.02
N LEU A 575 -24.47 -19.49 -4.69
CA LEU A 575 -25.69 -18.86 -5.17
C LEU A 575 -26.58 -18.32 -4.05
N GLY A 576 -26.72 -19.05 -2.94
CA GLY A 576 -27.54 -18.60 -1.81
C GLY A 576 -27.02 -17.29 -1.21
N LYS A 577 -25.70 -17.15 -1.06
CA LYS A 577 -25.07 -15.91 -0.61
C LYS A 577 -25.18 -14.78 -1.63
N TYR A 578 -25.12 -15.10 -2.93
CA TYR A 578 -25.33 -14.09 -3.97
C TYR A 578 -26.71 -13.45 -3.88
N PHE A 579 -27.78 -14.24 -3.67
CA PHE A 579 -29.12 -13.71 -3.55
C PHE A 579 -29.27 -12.83 -2.30
N LYS A 580 -28.64 -13.20 -1.18
CA LYS A 580 -28.59 -12.34 0.01
C LYS A 580 -27.90 -11.00 -0.28
N PHE A 581 -26.75 -11.04 -0.97
CA PHE A 581 -26.06 -9.84 -1.43
C PHE A 581 -26.94 -8.98 -2.34
N ARG A 582 -27.59 -9.57 -3.34
CA ARG A 582 -28.51 -8.86 -4.25
C ARG A 582 -29.63 -8.15 -3.47
N SER A 583 -30.32 -8.86 -2.59
CA SER A 583 -31.41 -8.27 -1.79
C SER A 583 -30.91 -7.17 -0.86
N LYS A 584 -29.72 -7.31 -0.29
CA LYS A 584 -29.06 -6.29 0.53
C LYS A 584 -28.79 -5.02 -0.28
N ILE A 585 -28.19 -5.12 -1.47
CA ILE A 585 -27.90 -3.97 -2.33
C ILE A 585 -29.19 -3.23 -2.71
N ILE A 586 -30.22 -3.97 -3.14
CA ILE A 586 -31.52 -3.39 -3.49
C ILE A 586 -32.13 -2.69 -2.30
N SER A 587 -32.21 -3.37 -1.14
CA SER A 587 -32.75 -2.78 0.08
C SER A 587 -32.02 -1.49 0.44
N LYS A 588 -30.68 -1.52 0.49
CA LYS A 588 -29.87 -0.35 0.83
C LYS A 588 -30.03 0.81 -0.16
N PHE A 589 -30.17 0.54 -1.46
CA PHE A 589 -30.49 1.59 -2.43
C PHE A 589 -31.84 2.25 -2.12
N THR A 590 -32.87 1.46 -1.80
CA THR A 590 -34.20 1.99 -1.44
C THR A 590 -34.24 2.70 -0.10
N GLU A 591 -33.28 2.45 0.80
CA GLU A 591 -33.09 3.26 2.02
C GLU A 591 -32.43 4.62 1.72
N MET A 592 -31.74 4.75 0.59
CA MET A 592 -31.01 5.96 0.19
C MET A 592 -31.85 6.90 -0.67
N PHE A 593 -32.60 6.33 -1.60
CA PHE A 593 -33.44 7.08 -2.53
C PHE A 593 -34.87 6.59 -2.42
N ASP A 594 -35.78 7.51 -2.11
CA ASP A 594 -37.20 7.22 -2.22
C ASP A 594 -37.56 7.07 -3.70
N ILE A 595 -38.12 5.91 -4.06
CA ILE A 595 -38.42 5.52 -5.44
C ILE A 595 -39.49 6.44 -6.03
N ASP A 596 -40.36 6.98 -5.19
CA ASP A 596 -41.46 7.86 -5.59
C ASP A 596 -41.04 9.34 -5.60
N SER A 597 -39.81 9.63 -5.17
CA SER A 597 -39.24 10.98 -5.18
C SER A 597 -38.39 11.25 -6.43
N ASN A 598 -38.34 12.52 -6.84
CA ASN A 598 -37.41 12.99 -7.87
C ASN A 598 -36.01 13.32 -7.33
N ASP A 599 -35.72 12.96 -6.07
CA ASP A 599 -34.44 13.27 -5.45
C ASP A 599 -33.32 12.46 -6.09
N ARG A 600 -32.33 13.18 -6.61
CA ARG A 600 -31.13 12.59 -7.24
C ARG A 600 -29.90 12.63 -6.34
N ILE A 601 -30.02 13.24 -5.17
CA ILE A 601 -28.90 13.48 -4.27
C ILE A 601 -29.18 12.85 -2.92
N PHE A 602 -28.31 11.94 -2.50
CA PHE A 602 -28.31 11.38 -1.16
C PHE A 602 -27.13 11.96 -0.39
N ILE A 603 -27.38 12.53 0.79
CA ILE A 603 -26.33 13.03 1.70
C ILE A 603 -26.61 12.50 3.10
N LYS A 604 -25.70 11.71 3.65
CA LYS A 604 -25.77 11.25 5.05
C LYS A 604 -24.40 11.16 5.70
N TYR A 605 -24.39 11.30 7.02
CA TYR A 605 -23.23 11.02 7.86
C TYR A 605 -23.33 9.59 8.39
N LEU A 606 -22.30 8.78 8.16
CA LEU A 606 -22.28 7.33 8.33
C LEU A 606 -21.03 6.89 9.08
N SER A 607 -21.06 5.71 9.70
CA SER A 607 -19.84 5.05 10.15
C SER A 607 -18.95 4.66 8.96
N ARG A 608 -17.64 4.48 9.19
CA ARG A 608 -16.70 4.10 8.11
C ARG A 608 -17.03 2.74 7.50
N ASP A 609 -17.43 1.78 8.34
CA ASP A 609 -17.77 0.41 7.93
C ASP A 609 -19.20 0.29 7.38
N SER A 610 -19.79 1.41 6.97
CA SER A 610 -21.17 1.43 6.54
C SER A 610 -21.36 0.79 5.17
N GLN A 611 -22.33 -0.12 5.09
CA GLN A 611 -22.69 -0.85 3.88
C GLN A 611 -23.16 0.06 2.73
N TYR A 612 -23.54 1.31 3.01
CA TYR A 612 -23.89 2.28 1.96
C TYR A 612 -22.68 2.65 1.08
N LEU A 613 -21.45 2.53 1.58
CA LEU A 613 -20.25 2.75 0.76
C LEU A 613 -20.10 1.65 -0.30
N GLU A 614 -20.49 0.41 0.01
CA GLU A 614 -20.52 -0.69 -0.97
C GLU A 614 -21.51 -0.37 -2.11
N VAL A 615 -22.70 0.15 -1.77
CA VAL A 615 -23.72 0.55 -2.75
C VAL A 615 -23.26 1.75 -3.57
N ALA A 616 -22.65 2.77 -2.95
CA ALA A 616 -22.09 3.93 -3.64
C ALA A 616 -21.02 3.53 -4.66
N THR A 617 -20.11 2.63 -4.24
CA THR A 617 -19.05 2.07 -5.08
C THR A 617 -19.64 1.29 -6.25
N LEU A 618 -20.72 0.53 -6.02
CA LEU A 618 -21.44 -0.20 -7.08
C LEU A 618 -22.10 0.75 -8.08
N ILE A 619 -22.87 1.74 -7.60
CA ILE A 619 -23.53 2.76 -8.44
C ILE A 619 -22.50 3.43 -9.37
N GLN A 620 -21.38 3.88 -8.80
CA GLN A 620 -20.31 4.49 -9.59
C GLN A 620 -19.62 3.50 -10.53
N SER A 621 -19.49 2.24 -10.14
CA SER A 621 -18.87 1.23 -11.00
C SER A 621 -19.73 0.85 -12.19
N LEU A 622 -21.05 0.92 -12.04
CA LEU A 622 -22.02 0.71 -13.11
C LEU A 622 -22.29 1.98 -13.93
N ASN A 623 -21.61 3.10 -13.63
CA ASN A 623 -21.81 4.42 -14.25
C ASN A 623 -23.24 4.96 -14.08
N LEU A 624 -23.89 4.61 -12.97
CA LEU A 624 -25.27 5.02 -12.62
C LEU A 624 -25.33 6.26 -11.73
N GLY A 625 -24.18 6.78 -11.35
CA GLY A 625 -24.04 7.92 -10.46
C GLY A 625 -22.60 8.13 -10.07
N THR A 626 -22.36 9.18 -9.29
CA THR A 626 -21.06 9.51 -8.70
C THR A 626 -21.22 9.62 -7.20
N TYR A 627 -20.16 9.31 -6.45
CA TYR A 627 -20.15 9.55 -5.01
C TYR A 627 -18.93 10.35 -4.59
N GLU A 628 -19.08 11.06 -3.49
CA GLU A 628 -18.03 11.77 -2.79
C GLU A 628 -18.09 11.38 -1.31
N VAL A 629 -16.94 10.99 -0.77
CA VAL A 629 -16.79 10.79 0.68
C VAL A 629 -15.97 11.95 1.21
N THR A 630 -16.48 12.58 2.27
CA THR A 630 -15.78 13.63 3.01
C THR A 630 -15.85 13.32 4.50
N GLY A 631 -14.91 13.80 5.31
CA GLY A 631 -14.81 13.46 6.74
C GLY A 631 -14.07 12.15 7.02
N GLY A 632 -13.78 11.90 8.31
CA GLY A 632 -13.11 10.70 8.81
C GLY A 632 -11.62 10.89 9.14
N SER A 633 -10.99 9.88 9.72
CA SER A 633 -9.56 9.84 10.06
C SER A 633 -8.62 9.74 8.84
N ALA A 634 -9.12 9.95 7.63
CA ALA A 634 -8.42 9.64 6.39
C ALA A 634 -7.63 10.85 5.86
N SER A 635 -6.44 10.59 5.31
CA SER A 635 -5.64 11.62 4.65
C SER A 635 -6.41 12.22 3.47
N LYS A 636 -6.41 13.56 3.35
CA LYS A 636 -6.89 14.25 2.14
C LYS A 636 -5.74 14.55 1.22
N ILE A 637 -6.04 14.61 -0.07
CA ILE A 637 -5.13 15.08 -1.10
C ILE A 637 -5.69 16.39 -1.63
N PHE A 638 -4.88 17.45 -1.55
CA PHE A 638 -5.15 18.69 -2.24
C PHE A 638 -4.90 18.49 -3.73
N ILE A 639 -5.92 18.76 -4.53
CA ILE A 639 -5.87 18.72 -5.98
C ILE A 639 -6.02 20.13 -6.51
N ARG A 640 -5.14 20.52 -7.43
CA ARG A 640 -5.32 21.66 -8.31
C ARG A 640 -5.25 21.20 -9.76
N LEU A 641 -6.33 21.42 -10.51
CA LEU A 641 -6.40 21.22 -11.95
C LEU A 641 -6.16 22.57 -12.63
N ASN A 642 -4.98 22.76 -13.21
CA ASN A 642 -4.67 23.97 -13.97
C ASN A 642 -5.29 23.91 -15.38
N ASP A 643 -5.50 22.71 -15.92
CA ASP A 643 -6.20 22.49 -17.19
C ASP A 643 -7.15 21.28 -17.08
N PRO A 644 -8.41 21.49 -16.63
CA PRO A 644 -9.40 20.41 -16.49
C PRO A 644 -9.78 19.73 -17.81
N LEU A 645 -9.67 20.41 -18.95
CA LEU A 645 -10.03 19.87 -20.27
C LEU A 645 -9.10 18.75 -20.69
N LYS A 646 -7.81 18.84 -20.33
CA LYS A 646 -6.86 17.74 -20.55
C LYS A 646 -7.19 16.50 -19.73
N ILE A 647 -7.68 16.69 -18.49
CA ILE A 647 -8.14 15.57 -17.65
C ILE A 647 -9.41 14.95 -18.24
N GLU A 648 -10.34 15.76 -18.75
CA GLU A 648 -11.52 15.28 -19.47
C GLU A 648 -11.16 14.51 -20.76
N TYR A 649 -10.18 14.99 -21.51
CA TYR A 649 -9.71 14.31 -22.71
C TYR A 649 -9.20 12.90 -22.37
N ILE A 650 -8.41 12.76 -21.31
CA ILE A 650 -7.88 11.47 -20.83
C ILE A 650 -9.03 10.55 -20.40
N SER A 651 -10.01 11.07 -19.66
CA SER A 651 -11.14 10.25 -19.18
C SER A 651 -12.00 9.72 -20.33
N LYS A 652 -12.11 10.46 -21.43
CA LYS A 652 -12.86 10.04 -22.62
C LYS A 652 -12.03 9.21 -23.60
N ASN A 653 -10.70 9.35 -23.61
CA ASN A 653 -9.83 8.70 -24.58
C ASN A 653 -9.59 7.22 -24.23
N ASN A 654 -10.12 6.30 -25.05
CA ASN A 654 -9.90 4.86 -24.90
C ASN A 654 -8.48 4.39 -25.24
N TYR A 655 -7.71 5.22 -25.93
CA TYR A 655 -6.32 4.96 -26.32
C TYR A 655 -5.31 5.64 -25.40
N TYR A 656 -5.77 6.35 -24.37
CA TYR A 656 -4.87 6.92 -23.39
C TYR A 656 -4.01 5.84 -22.76
N SER A 657 -2.72 6.14 -22.66
CA SER A 657 -1.76 5.31 -21.97
C SER A 657 -0.69 6.19 -21.38
N ASN A 658 -0.50 6.04 -20.07
CA ASN A 658 0.51 6.73 -19.29
C ASN A 658 1.90 6.22 -19.68
N THR A 659 2.81 7.13 -20.05
CA THR A 659 4.14 6.78 -20.58
C THR A 659 5.05 6.21 -19.48
N ILE A 660 4.98 6.76 -18.27
CA ILE A 660 5.74 6.27 -17.11
C ILE A 660 5.41 4.80 -16.83
N LEU A 661 4.12 4.44 -16.80
CA LEU A 661 3.71 3.04 -16.60
C LEU A 661 4.16 2.12 -17.76
N LYS A 662 4.22 2.61 -19.00
CA LYS A 662 4.76 1.83 -20.14
C LYS A 662 6.25 1.57 -19.97
N ASP A 663 7.00 2.57 -19.52
CA ASP A 663 8.44 2.45 -19.31
C ASP A 663 8.72 1.48 -18.15
N ILE A 664 7.95 1.54 -17.06
CA ILE A 664 7.97 0.55 -15.99
C ILE A 664 7.70 -0.87 -16.53
N GLU A 665 6.68 -1.06 -17.38
CA GLU A 665 6.39 -2.38 -17.93
C GLU A 665 7.56 -2.93 -18.79
N LYS A 666 8.13 -2.08 -19.67
CA LYS A 666 9.28 -2.46 -20.51
C LYS A 666 10.51 -2.84 -19.69
N ARG A 667 10.86 -2.03 -18.68
CA ARG A 667 11.98 -2.33 -17.79
C ARG A 667 11.75 -3.62 -17.01
N GLY A 668 10.50 -3.94 -16.68
CA GLY A 668 10.16 -5.21 -16.04
C GLY A 668 10.40 -6.42 -16.93
N GLN A 669 10.03 -6.32 -18.21
CA GLN A 669 10.32 -7.37 -19.19
C GLN A 669 11.84 -7.54 -19.37
N ARG A 670 12.60 -6.45 -19.42
CA ARG A 670 14.07 -6.49 -19.48
C ARG A 670 14.67 -7.15 -18.24
N ALA A 671 14.23 -6.75 -17.04
CA ALA A 671 14.69 -7.34 -15.78
C ALA A 671 14.39 -8.85 -15.70
N ASP A 672 13.23 -9.29 -16.20
CA ASP A 672 12.89 -10.73 -16.26
C ASP A 672 13.84 -11.50 -17.19
N LYS A 673 14.20 -10.92 -18.33
CA LYS A 673 15.16 -11.51 -19.27
C LYS A 673 16.55 -11.60 -18.67
N ILE A 674 17.04 -10.52 -18.05
CA ILE A 674 18.35 -10.48 -17.37
C ILE A 674 18.43 -11.57 -16.30
N LEU A 675 17.37 -11.73 -15.49
CA LEU A 675 17.30 -12.80 -14.50
C LEU A 675 17.29 -14.19 -15.14
N GLU A 676 16.49 -14.40 -16.19
CA GLU A 676 16.46 -15.69 -16.88
C GLU A 676 17.85 -16.05 -17.42
N ASP A 677 18.52 -15.10 -18.07
CA ASP A 677 19.86 -15.29 -18.63
C ASP A 677 20.88 -15.60 -17.50
N PHE A 678 20.86 -14.87 -16.39
CA PHE A 678 21.76 -15.07 -15.25
C PHE A 678 21.64 -16.47 -14.63
N PHE A 679 20.42 -17.00 -14.45
CA PHE A 679 20.21 -18.28 -13.78
C PHE A 679 20.24 -19.49 -14.70
N THR A 680 20.03 -19.31 -16.01
CA THR A 680 19.99 -20.44 -16.98
C THR A 680 21.28 -20.62 -17.76
N THR A 681 22.13 -19.59 -17.84
CA THR A 681 23.43 -19.69 -18.51
C THR A 681 24.44 -20.39 -17.60
N THR A 682 25.21 -21.31 -18.18
CA THR A 682 26.34 -21.92 -17.48
C THR A 682 27.48 -20.92 -17.43
N MET A 683 27.85 -20.51 -16.23
CA MET A 683 28.90 -19.53 -15.95
C MET A 683 29.76 -20.03 -14.77
N THR A 684 31.04 -19.69 -14.78
CA THR A 684 31.92 -19.75 -13.60
C THR A 684 31.54 -18.66 -12.58
N ASP A 685 32.07 -18.76 -11.36
CA ASP A 685 31.84 -17.72 -10.34
C ASP A 685 32.35 -16.34 -10.80
N THR A 686 33.50 -16.30 -11.47
CA THR A 686 34.06 -15.07 -12.06
C THR A 686 33.14 -14.48 -13.11
N GLU A 687 32.68 -15.27 -14.08
CA GLU A 687 31.78 -14.78 -15.14
C GLU A 687 30.44 -14.28 -14.58
N ARG A 688 29.93 -14.87 -13.49
CA ARG A 688 28.72 -14.39 -12.80
C ARG A 688 28.94 -13.04 -12.13
N TRP A 689 30.08 -12.86 -11.45
CA TRP A 689 30.43 -11.57 -10.87
C TRP A 689 30.63 -10.51 -11.95
N ASP A 690 31.29 -10.84 -13.06
CA ASP A 690 31.45 -9.95 -14.20
C ASP A 690 30.08 -9.59 -14.83
N TYR A 691 29.14 -10.54 -14.88
CA TYR A 691 27.75 -10.28 -15.31
C TYR A 691 27.06 -9.28 -14.37
N ILE A 692 27.20 -9.45 -13.05
CA ILE A 692 26.64 -8.55 -12.03
C ILE A 692 27.24 -7.13 -12.17
N GLU A 693 28.55 -7.02 -12.35
CA GLU A 693 29.19 -5.72 -12.57
C GLU A 693 28.72 -5.05 -13.85
N ASN A 694 28.66 -5.79 -14.94
CA ASN A 694 28.17 -5.27 -16.22
C ASN A 694 26.70 -4.84 -16.14
N TYR A 695 25.88 -5.52 -15.33
CA TYR A 695 24.51 -5.09 -15.01
C TYR A 695 24.50 -3.75 -14.26
N PHE A 696 25.28 -3.58 -13.20
CA PHE A 696 25.34 -2.32 -12.45
C PHE A 696 26.00 -1.18 -13.23
N LEU A 697 26.83 -1.47 -14.22
CA LEU A 697 27.41 -0.49 -15.14
C LEU A 697 26.55 -0.21 -16.39
N GLY A 698 25.32 -0.74 -16.43
CA GLY A 698 24.34 -0.44 -17.48
C GLY A 698 24.70 -1.01 -18.86
N LYS A 699 25.60 -2.00 -18.92
CA LYS A 699 26.03 -2.64 -20.17
C LYS A 699 25.10 -3.77 -20.62
N ILE A 700 24.21 -4.25 -19.74
CA ILE A 700 23.29 -5.38 -19.95
C ILE A 700 21.83 -4.98 -19.77
#